data_AF-A0A2W1LFK7-F1
#
_entry.id   AF-A0A2W1LFK7-F1
#
_cell.length_a   1.000
_cell.length_b   1.000
_cell.length_c   1.000
_cell.angle_alpha   90.00
_cell.angle_beta   90.00
_cell.angle_gamma   90.00
#
_symmetry.space_group_name_H-M   'P 1'
#
loop_
_entity.id
_entity.type
_entity.pdbx_description
1 polymer ?
#
loop_
_entity_poly.entity_id
_entity_poly.type
_entity_poly.pdbx_seq_one_letter_code
_entity_poly.pdbx_strand_id
1 'polypeptide(L)'
;MHRLEHHSSGNGPQRPAKRKKAAKTLLVLALGSALLVQPGASGILPGTGAALGGTAVAAVESEQLKLLAENIITSGAIRKDYKWTSIRSGETDTANIHVIEVDLTNPYVQLNAMNGNSSGLPGKATVMKMAKETGAVAGINADFFDTGSSEAVPFGAQITSGKIVKSPKRIEGMYMFAVTADKVPMVDQFTFEGTVTAANGAAFPLTGINESSYRMAPDNAYSHANALYIYTSNWTAAQRPNTALSATSPTEVLVQNGIVTQIAENASLAANAPADGYILRAHGTAAKFVRENLTVGSPVQSDYQLKSMTTGKSYADSAFQFMVGGHTILVNEGKAASYSRSVSGISPNSDRARTAAGYSRDGKKVYLITAEDFGSSKGMTLSELQSVMVKLGVWKGVNLDGGGSTTMIDRPLGEFNIKLSHPTEDNSGGTYQRPVVNGIGIYTLAPKGSVKGITASGKQTLFIGEQAAYSVKAYDTYYNPVDPTGISASWSIDQTAVAKVNNGTVTGIKPGEVNLTVKSGSGSSKLPIEVIGEAKINKMTINASSTVLAPGSSIQVPVTAVLANGQAYIVPAASLKWEFIGFTGSVKDGILTVDTVKPDTKAGYVIARYDGYSAVLVMSAGGTTEQTLDDFEKVSYGITGSATPSGVKSSVQLVAGYSGRETSKVLKFSYDFQGSTENKTKAAYAVLNSSGGGIPISGSPNGFSLDVYGDAGRNWLRATLVDAGGKEHLVTLADAISWTGWKTVKAALPSSGIAYPVKLKNLYVVTLAEGQDEREPSGELAFDNIKVQYPAAAAPSTSKVVLKLGSKSATVNGEKAKLDVAPVVLKGVTYLPLRFVADTMGGQVAWDQAAKRATAIRGERLLDMWLGKKAFVINGVRNEADQSPIVRDGRTLVPVRLVSEQLGMNVKWEGTTKTITIQ
;
A
#
# COMPACT_ATOMS: atom_id res chain seq x y z
N MET A 1 -21.27 -56.28 -4.86
CA MET A 1 -22.71 -56.38 -5.22
C MET A 1 -23.53 -56.33 -3.93
N HIS A 2 -24.57 -55.50 -3.91
CA HIS A 2 -25.43 -55.17 -2.76
C HIS A 2 -26.19 -56.36 -2.14
N ARG A 3 -26.34 -56.34 -0.79
CA ARG A 3 -27.62 -56.31 0.00
C ARG A 3 -27.32 -56.70 1.47
N LEU A 4 -27.69 -55.90 2.48
CA LEU A 4 -29.02 -55.81 3.17
C LEU A 4 -29.53 -57.18 3.64
N GLU A 5 -30.14 -57.41 4.80
CA GLU A 5 -30.27 -56.79 6.12
C GLU A 5 -31.09 -57.81 6.97
N HIS A 6 -31.17 -57.61 8.29
CA HIS A 6 -32.19 -58.10 9.24
C HIS A 6 -32.21 -59.55 9.82
N HIS A 7 -32.11 -59.62 11.17
CA HIS A 7 -33.11 -60.18 12.15
C HIS A 7 -32.68 -59.66 13.56
N SER A 8 -33.45 -58.85 14.31
CA SER A 8 -34.61 -59.18 15.20
C SER A 8 -34.29 -60.30 16.20
N SER A 9 -34.58 -60.28 17.52
CA SER A 9 -35.18 -59.39 18.52
C SER A 9 -35.00 -60.08 19.90
N GLY A 10 -35.20 -59.40 21.03
CA GLY A 10 -35.36 -60.10 22.33
C GLY A 10 -35.13 -59.30 23.61
N ASN A 11 -36.21 -58.67 24.10
CA ASN A 11 -36.63 -58.36 25.48
C ASN A 11 -35.65 -58.28 26.70
N GLY A 12 -35.91 -57.27 27.55
CA GLY A 12 -35.21 -56.89 28.81
C GLY A 12 -35.37 -57.86 30.00
N PRO A 13 -35.17 -57.44 31.29
CA PRO A 13 -35.70 -56.20 31.89
C PRO A 13 -34.83 -55.46 32.95
N GLN A 14 -35.28 -54.24 33.29
CA GLN A 14 -35.31 -53.50 34.57
C GLN A 14 -34.14 -53.48 35.60
N ARG A 15 -33.58 -52.26 35.79
CA ARG A 15 -33.24 -51.43 36.99
C ARG A 15 -33.44 -52.02 38.43
N PRO A 16 -32.78 -51.51 39.53
CA PRO A 16 -32.49 -50.07 39.79
C PRO A 16 -31.30 -49.64 40.71
N ALA A 17 -31.09 -48.31 40.73
CA ALA A 17 -30.74 -47.42 41.87
C ALA A 17 -29.32 -47.39 42.52
N LYS A 18 -28.70 -46.19 42.57
CA LYS A 18 -28.77 -45.25 43.72
C LYS A 18 -27.94 -43.96 43.50
N ARG A 19 -28.54 -42.81 43.87
CA ARG A 19 -27.91 -41.49 44.09
C ARG A 19 -27.51 -41.31 45.56
N LYS A 20 -26.42 -40.57 45.83
CA LYS A 20 -26.17 -39.65 46.98
C LYS A 20 -25.03 -38.69 46.52
N LYS A 21 -25.18 -37.36 46.33
CA LYS A 21 -25.33 -36.20 47.27
C LYS A 21 -24.48 -36.38 48.54
N ALA A 22 -23.72 -35.43 49.09
CA ALA A 22 -23.36 -34.04 48.81
C ALA A 22 -22.33 -33.65 49.91
N ALA A 23 -21.51 -32.62 49.74
CA ALA A 23 -21.29 -31.57 50.75
C ALA A 23 -20.15 -30.62 50.33
N LYS A 24 -20.47 -29.33 50.38
CA LYS A 24 -19.57 -28.17 50.29
C LYS A 24 -18.77 -28.04 51.59
N THR A 25 -17.54 -27.54 51.51
CA THR A 25 -17.01 -26.59 52.50
C THR A 25 -16.25 -25.50 51.76
N LEU A 26 -16.67 -24.25 51.97
CA LEU A 26 -15.96 -23.04 51.58
C LEU A 26 -15.03 -22.67 52.74
N LEU A 27 -13.78 -22.32 52.46
CA LEU A 27 -13.03 -21.39 53.30
C LEU A 27 -12.19 -20.48 52.40
N VAL A 28 -12.43 -19.18 52.54
CA VAL A 28 -11.68 -18.08 51.93
C VAL A 28 -10.55 -17.71 52.88
N LEU A 29 -9.33 -17.52 52.37
CA LEU A 29 -8.42 -16.48 52.84
C LEU A 29 -7.29 -16.26 51.83
N ALA A 30 -6.91 -14.99 51.73
CA ALA A 30 -6.16 -14.35 50.66
C ALA A 30 -4.65 -14.19 50.97
N LEU A 31 -3.96 -13.61 50.00
CA LEU A 31 -2.63 -12.97 50.02
C LEU A 31 -1.41 -13.85 49.66
N GLY A 32 -0.58 -13.32 48.77
CA GLY A 32 0.87 -13.59 48.79
C GLY A 32 1.52 -13.79 47.43
N SER A 33 2.01 -12.70 46.85
CA SER A 33 2.83 -12.63 45.64
C SER A 33 4.20 -13.31 45.78
N ALA A 34 4.75 -13.70 44.62
CA ALA A 34 6.16 -13.60 44.22
C ALA A 34 7.13 -14.80 44.38
N LEU A 35 7.58 -15.23 43.20
CA LEU A 35 8.95 -15.53 42.74
C LEU A 35 9.61 -16.91 42.97
N LEU A 36 10.10 -17.40 41.82
CA LEU A 36 11.35 -18.13 41.55
C LEU A 36 11.47 -19.58 42.04
N VAL A 37 11.46 -20.49 41.07
CA VAL A 37 12.09 -21.81 41.21
C VAL A 37 13.17 -21.94 40.13
N GLN A 38 14.43 -21.96 40.53
CA GLN A 38 15.51 -22.61 39.80
C GLN A 38 15.47 -24.12 40.13
N PRO A 39 15.84 -25.02 39.20
CA PRO A 39 15.85 -26.45 39.47
C PRO A 39 17.18 -26.89 40.11
N GLY A 40 17.08 -27.66 41.19
CA GLY A 40 18.19 -28.33 41.84
C GLY A 40 18.63 -29.58 41.08
N ALA A 41 19.95 -29.80 41.07
CA ALA A 41 20.61 -30.98 40.56
C ALA A 41 20.63 -32.13 41.60
N SER A 42 20.45 -33.35 41.11
CA SER A 42 20.83 -34.65 41.69
C SER A 42 20.72 -35.63 40.52
N GLY A 43 21.63 -36.54 40.17
CA GLY A 43 22.63 -37.28 40.91
C GLY A 43 22.65 -38.70 40.30
N ILE A 44 23.46 -38.85 39.23
CA ILE A 44 24.07 -40.02 38.56
C ILE A 44 23.65 -41.45 39.00
N LEU A 45 23.38 -42.33 38.00
CA LEU A 45 24.04 -43.65 37.79
C LEU A 45 23.88 -44.12 36.32
N PRO A 46 24.88 -44.77 35.70
CA PRO A 46 24.97 -44.94 34.24
C PRO A 46 24.44 -46.30 33.76
N GLY A 47 23.60 -46.28 32.74
CA GLY A 47 23.21 -47.46 31.97
C GLY A 47 23.45 -47.18 30.49
N THR A 48 24.41 -47.86 29.89
CA THR A 48 24.77 -47.78 28.48
C THR A 48 23.62 -48.26 27.58
N GLY A 49 22.96 -47.32 26.91
CA GLY A 49 22.01 -47.59 25.83
C GLY A 49 22.06 -46.41 24.84
N ALA A 50 22.40 -46.71 23.59
CA ALA A 50 22.56 -45.71 22.53
C ALA A 50 21.27 -44.89 22.34
N ALA A 51 21.30 -43.62 22.74
CA ALA A 51 20.23 -42.67 22.51
C ALA A 51 20.49 -41.91 21.20
N LEU A 52 19.63 -42.16 20.21
CA LEU A 52 19.43 -41.26 19.08
C LEU A 52 19.01 -39.90 19.65
N GLY A 53 19.87 -38.89 19.48
CA GLY A 53 19.59 -37.51 19.85
C GLY A 53 18.48 -36.93 18.99
N GLY A 54 17.23 -37.18 19.36
CA GLY A 54 16.10 -36.38 18.93
C GLY A 54 16.15 -35.06 19.68
N THR A 55 16.63 -34.00 19.03
CA THR A 55 16.39 -32.64 19.49
C THR A 55 14.87 -32.44 19.52
N ALA A 56 14.32 -32.20 20.71
CA ALA A 56 12.95 -31.72 20.82
C ALA A 56 12.91 -30.31 20.20
N VAL A 57 12.58 -30.25 18.92
CA VAL A 57 12.24 -29.00 18.24
C VAL A 57 10.96 -28.52 18.90
N ALA A 58 11.04 -27.44 19.67
CA ALA A 58 9.85 -26.74 20.14
C ALA A 58 8.99 -26.41 18.91
N ALA A 59 7.78 -26.95 18.85
CA ALA A 59 6.86 -26.66 17.76
C ALA A 59 6.59 -25.15 17.76
N VAL A 60 7.08 -24.46 16.73
CA VAL A 60 6.76 -23.06 16.47
C VAL A 60 5.27 -23.01 16.17
N GLU A 61 4.48 -22.31 17.00
CA GLU A 61 3.08 -22.04 16.67
C GLU A 61 3.00 -21.40 15.28
N SER A 62 2.19 -21.99 14.39
CA SER A 62 2.08 -21.56 12.99
C SER A 62 1.42 -20.19 12.82
N GLU A 63 0.76 -19.66 13.85
CA GLU A 63 -0.01 -18.42 13.83
C GLU A 63 0.11 -17.64 15.14
N GLN A 64 0.71 -16.45 15.08
CA GLN A 64 0.91 -15.58 16.25
C GLN A 64 0.31 -14.18 16.04
N LEU A 65 -0.37 -13.68 17.07
CA LEU A 65 -0.88 -12.32 17.14
C LEU A 65 -0.19 -11.57 18.29
N LYS A 66 0.62 -10.56 17.96
CA LYS A 66 1.40 -9.80 18.93
C LYS A 66 0.94 -8.35 18.98
N LEU A 67 0.55 -7.85 20.15
CA LEU A 67 0.28 -6.43 20.36
C LEU A 67 1.57 -5.61 20.23
N LEU A 68 1.53 -4.54 19.43
CA LEU A 68 2.64 -3.63 19.19
C LEU A 68 2.46 -2.30 19.94
N ALA A 69 1.26 -1.72 19.85
CA ALA A 69 0.98 -0.40 20.41
C ALA A 69 -0.50 -0.22 20.76
N GLU A 70 -0.75 0.71 21.68
CA GLU A 70 -2.09 1.17 22.03
C GLU A 70 -2.15 2.70 21.98
N ASN A 71 -3.16 3.25 21.33
CA ASN A 71 -3.35 4.68 21.12
C ASN A 71 -4.79 5.05 21.51
N ILE A 72 -4.94 5.85 22.56
CA ILE A 72 -6.27 6.32 23.00
C ILE A 72 -6.80 7.36 22.00
N ILE A 73 -8.04 7.18 21.55
CA ILE A 73 -8.71 8.10 20.60
C ILE A 73 -9.57 9.11 21.37
N THR A 74 -10.42 8.60 22.26
CA THR A 74 -11.31 9.37 23.15
C THR A 74 -11.77 8.46 24.30
N SER A 75 -12.46 9.00 25.30
CA SER A 75 -13.10 8.19 26.34
C SER A 75 -14.03 7.14 25.72
N GLY A 76 -13.71 5.86 25.95
CA GLY A 76 -14.48 4.73 25.43
C GLY A 76 -14.01 4.17 24.09
N ALA A 77 -12.97 4.73 23.46
CA ALA A 77 -12.39 4.19 22.23
C ALA A 77 -10.85 4.21 22.23
N ILE A 78 -10.25 3.06 21.93
CA ILE A 78 -8.80 2.88 21.83
C ILE A 78 -8.45 2.14 20.54
N ARG A 79 -7.41 2.60 19.84
CA ARG A 79 -6.80 1.87 18.73
C ARG A 79 -5.68 0.97 19.27
N LYS A 80 -5.65 -0.27 18.82
CA LYS A 80 -4.61 -1.25 19.14
C LYS A 80 -4.00 -1.75 17.83
N ASP A 81 -2.67 -1.71 17.76
CA ASP A 81 -1.91 -2.14 16.59
C ASP A 81 -1.26 -3.49 16.90
N TYR A 82 -1.45 -4.47 16.02
CA TYR A 82 -0.95 -5.82 16.17
C TYR A 82 -0.10 -6.24 14.97
N LYS A 83 0.84 -7.16 15.21
CA LYS A 83 1.51 -7.93 14.17
C LYS A 83 0.96 -9.35 14.15
N TRP A 84 0.45 -9.75 13.00
CA TRP A 84 0.17 -11.13 12.66
C TRP A 84 1.41 -11.77 12.04
N THR A 85 1.67 -13.02 12.39
CA THR A 85 2.71 -13.83 11.78
C THR A 85 2.12 -15.20 11.48
N SER A 86 2.24 -15.63 10.23
CA SER A 86 1.77 -16.94 9.77
C SER A 86 2.80 -17.60 8.86
N ILE A 87 2.69 -18.92 8.67
CA ILE A 87 3.51 -19.67 7.70
C ILE A 87 2.68 -19.90 6.44
N ARG A 88 3.08 -19.30 5.32
CA ARG A 88 2.46 -19.50 3.99
C ARG A 88 3.48 -20.12 3.06
N SER A 89 3.14 -21.24 2.44
CA SER A 89 4.04 -21.94 1.50
C SER A 89 5.44 -22.27 2.07
N GLY A 90 5.56 -22.44 3.38
CA GLY A 90 6.83 -22.70 4.08
C GLY A 90 7.64 -21.45 4.45
N GLU A 91 7.18 -20.25 4.06
CA GLU A 91 7.79 -18.97 4.43
C GLU A 91 7.01 -18.29 5.56
N THR A 92 7.71 -17.50 6.37
CA THR A 92 7.09 -16.71 7.43
C THR A 92 6.63 -15.37 6.85
N ASP A 93 5.31 -15.20 6.78
CA ASP A 93 4.68 -13.95 6.35
C ASP A 93 4.13 -13.18 7.54
N THR A 94 4.03 -11.86 7.37
CA THR A 94 3.52 -10.97 8.42
C THR A 94 2.55 -9.95 7.89
N ALA A 95 1.53 -9.63 8.68
CA ALA A 95 0.58 -8.58 8.39
C ALA A 95 0.39 -7.66 9.61
N ASN A 96 0.23 -6.36 9.36
CA ASN A 96 -0.15 -5.39 10.37
C ASN A 96 -1.67 -5.31 10.46
N ILE A 97 -2.19 -5.31 11.69
CA ILE A 97 -3.62 -5.26 11.97
C ILE A 97 -3.88 -4.10 12.92
N HIS A 98 -4.96 -3.37 12.66
CA HIS A 98 -5.41 -2.26 13.48
C HIS A 98 -6.81 -2.54 13.96
N VAL A 99 -7.02 -2.33 15.25
CA VAL A 99 -8.29 -2.63 15.91
C VAL A 99 -8.72 -1.40 16.69
N ILE A 100 -9.86 -0.82 16.35
CA ILE A 100 -10.52 0.13 17.25
C ILE A 100 -11.47 -0.67 18.14
N GLU A 101 -11.12 -0.74 19.43
CA GLU A 101 -11.96 -1.31 20.48
C GLU A 101 -12.81 -0.19 21.08
N VAL A 102 -14.13 -0.35 21.01
CA VAL A 102 -15.11 0.60 21.55
C VAL A 102 -15.86 -0.03 22.73
N ASP A 103 -15.80 0.61 23.89
CA ASP A 103 -16.53 0.23 25.09
C ASP A 103 -17.94 0.85 25.08
N LEU A 104 -18.94 0.02 24.78
CA LEU A 104 -20.35 0.43 24.71
C LEU A 104 -20.93 0.82 26.07
N THR A 105 -20.29 0.41 27.19
CA THR A 105 -20.73 0.84 28.53
C THR A 105 -20.33 2.28 28.85
N ASN A 106 -19.39 2.85 28.08
CA ASN A 106 -19.00 4.23 28.23
C ASN A 106 -20.11 5.16 27.67
N PRO A 107 -20.66 6.09 28.46
CA PRO A 107 -21.73 6.98 28.00
C PRO A 107 -21.24 8.01 26.97
N TYR A 108 -19.93 8.23 26.86
CA TYR A 108 -19.33 9.27 26.04
C TYR A 108 -18.87 8.83 24.66
N VAL A 109 -19.19 7.60 24.25
CA VAL A 109 -18.88 7.11 22.91
C VAL A 109 -20.13 6.60 22.21
N GLN A 110 -20.20 6.88 20.91
CA GLN A 110 -21.27 6.44 20.03
C GLN A 110 -20.67 5.98 18.69
N LEU A 111 -21.32 5.01 18.06
CA LEU A 111 -21.04 4.58 16.68
C LEU A 111 -22.20 4.97 15.76
N ASN A 112 -21.93 5.32 14.51
CA ASN A 112 -23.00 5.55 13.54
C ASN A 112 -22.56 5.22 12.11
N ALA A 113 -23.51 4.92 11.23
CA ALA A 113 -23.24 4.80 9.80
C ALA A 113 -22.96 6.19 9.22
N MET A 114 -21.94 6.28 8.36
CA MET A 114 -21.62 7.48 7.59
C MET A 114 -21.91 7.24 6.10
N ASN A 115 -22.45 8.23 5.41
CA ASN A 115 -22.86 8.09 4.01
C ASN A 115 -21.76 8.60 3.06
N GLY A 116 -21.59 7.91 1.93
CA GLY A 116 -20.73 8.37 0.84
C GLY A 116 -21.19 9.67 0.18
N ASN A 117 -22.45 10.03 0.35
CA ASN A 117 -22.97 11.36 0.05
C ASN A 117 -23.66 11.88 1.32
N SER A 118 -23.17 12.99 1.86
CA SER A 118 -23.67 13.59 3.10
C SER A 118 -25.15 14.01 3.02
N SER A 119 -25.70 14.19 1.81
CA SER A 119 -27.12 14.50 1.62
C SER A 119 -28.00 13.24 1.51
N GLY A 120 -27.44 12.05 1.28
CA GLY A 120 -28.21 10.82 1.11
C GLY A 120 -27.57 9.81 0.15
N LEU A 121 -28.40 9.17 -0.67
CA LEU A 121 -28.05 8.16 -1.67
C LEU A 121 -28.54 8.61 -3.06
N PRO A 122 -27.92 8.13 -4.15
CA PRO A 122 -26.64 7.40 -4.20
C PRO A 122 -25.44 8.34 -3.97
N GLY A 123 -24.25 7.76 -3.78
CA GLY A 123 -22.99 8.50 -3.77
C GLY A 123 -21.83 7.79 -3.11
N LYS A 124 -20.61 8.27 -3.41
CA LYS A 124 -19.34 7.74 -2.87
C LYS A 124 -18.48 8.87 -2.29
N ALA A 125 -17.82 8.61 -1.17
CA ALA A 125 -16.80 9.48 -0.60
C ALA A 125 -15.72 8.65 0.08
N THR A 126 -14.56 9.26 0.34
CA THR A 126 -13.55 8.61 1.18
C THR A 126 -14.01 8.59 2.63
N VAL A 127 -13.59 7.58 3.41
CA VAL A 127 -13.92 7.51 4.85
C VAL A 127 -13.46 8.77 5.60
N MET A 128 -12.30 9.32 5.22
CA MET A 128 -11.82 10.61 5.71
C MET A 128 -12.81 11.75 5.46
N LYS A 129 -13.35 11.87 4.24
CA LYS A 129 -14.33 12.91 3.90
C LYS A 129 -15.61 12.72 4.71
N MET A 130 -16.12 11.49 4.77
CA MET A 130 -17.31 11.17 5.57
C MET A 130 -17.14 11.58 7.03
N ALA A 131 -16.02 11.20 7.65
CA ALA A 131 -15.73 11.51 9.05
C ALA A 131 -15.61 13.02 9.30
N LYS A 132 -15.02 13.78 8.36
CA LYS A 132 -14.96 15.25 8.45
C LYS A 132 -16.36 15.89 8.38
N GLU A 133 -17.22 15.39 7.50
CA GLU A 133 -18.57 15.91 7.30
C GLU A 133 -19.50 15.58 8.46
N THR A 134 -19.32 14.43 9.12
CA THR A 134 -20.16 14.01 10.25
C THR A 134 -19.59 14.36 11.62
N GLY A 135 -18.31 14.73 11.71
CA GLY A 135 -17.62 15.00 12.97
C GLY A 135 -17.16 13.74 13.72
N ALA A 136 -16.99 12.61 13.02
CA ALA A 136 -16.45 11.39 13.61
C ALA A 136 -14.97 11.59 13.99
N VAL A 137 -14.58 11.08 15.17
CA VAL A 137 -13.20 11.14 15.68
C VAL A 137 -12.37 9.91 15.29
N ALA A 138 -13.03 8.87 14.79
CA ALA A 138 -12.42 7.70 14.17
C ALA A 138 -13.44 6.98 13.27
N GLY A 139 -12.99 6.07 12.42
CA GLY A 139 -13.90 5.27 11.61
C GLY A 139 -13.23 4.33 10.62
N ILE A 140 -14.03 3.44 10.04
CA ILE A 140 -13.63 2.50 8.99
C ILE A 140 -14.63 2.50 7.82
N ASN A 141 -14.25 1.94 6.67
CA ASN A 141 -15.21 1.61 5.61
C ASN A 141 -16.15 0.46 6.04
N ALA A 142 -17.26 0.27 5.33
CA ALA A 142 -18.27 -0.72 5.71
C ALA A 142 -18.74 -1.62 4.55
N ASP A 143 -19.84 -1.27 3.90
CA ASP A 143 -20.62 -2.19 3.07
C ASP A 143 -20.00 -2.41 1.67
N PHE A 144 -20.38 -3.53 1.05
CA PHE A 144 -20.11 -3.80 -0.34
C PHE A 144 -21.02 -2.95 -1.24
N PHE A 145 -20.53 -2.67 -2.44
CA PHE A 145 -21.28 -1.93 -3.46
C PHE A 145 -20.82 -2.31 -4.86
N ASP A 146 -21.60 -1.91 -5.86
CA ASP A 146 -21.21 -2.05 -7.26
C ASP A 146 -20.31 -0.86 -7.62
N THR A 147 -19.02 -1.14 -7.84
CA THR A 147 -18.01 -0.09 -8.08
C THR A 147 -18.23 0.63 -9.41
N GLY A 148 -18.84 -0.02 -10.41
CA GLY A 148 -19.11 0.52 -11.74
C GLY A 148 -20.52 1.09 -11.93
N SER A 149 -21.39 1.01 -10.92
CA SER A 149 -22.74 1.58 -11.00
C SER A 149 -22.71 3.10 -10.84
N SER A 150 -23.49 3.80 -11.68
CA SER A 150 -23.82 5.22 -11.50
C SER A 150 -24.75 5.45 -10.30
N GLU A 151 -25.48 4.42 -9.86
CA GLU A 151 -26.31 4.38 -8.66
C GLU A 151 -25.55 3.72 -7.50
N ALA A 152 -24.47 4.35 -7.06
CA ALA A 152 -23.62 3.82 -6.00
C ALA A 152 -24.37 3.81 -4.64
N VAL A 153 -24.87 2.63 -4.26
CA VAL A 153 -25.52 2.38 -2.97
C VAL A 153 -24.95 1.10 -2.32
N PRO A 154 -25.07 0.98 -0.97
CA PRO A 154 -24.69 -0.22 -0.24
C PRO A 154 -25.42 -1.49 -0.71
N PHE A 155 -24.92 -2.68 -0.39
CA PHE A 155 -25.66 -3.92 -0.69
C PHE A 155 -26.58 -4.30 0.47
N GLY A 156 -26.12 -4.18 1.71
CA GLY A 156 -26.93 -4.47 2.88
C GLY A 156 -27.91 -3.36 3.23
N ALA A 157 -28.57 -3.57 4.36
CA ALA A 157 -29.41 -2.57 4.98
C ALA A 157 -28.53 -1.47 5.57
N GLN A 158 -29.04 -0.24 5.55
CA GLN A 158 -28.40 0.87 6.24
C GLN A 158 -29.39 1.59 7.15
N ILE A 159 -29.01 1.74 8.42
CA ILE A 159 -29.65 2.61 9.38
C ILE A 159 -28.64 3.66 9.82
N THR A 160 -29.01 4.93 9.72
CA THR A 160 -28.22 6.06 10.22
C THR A 160 -29.07 6.81 11.24
N SER A 161 -28.56 6.96 12.47
CA SER A 161 -29.26 7.66 13.56
C SER A 161 -30.69 7.16 13.79
N GLY A 162 -30.89 5.84 13.79
CA GLY A 162 -32.20 5.21 14.01
C GLY A 162 -33.23 5.39 12.91
N LYS A 163 -32.81 5.78 11.69
CA LYS A 163 -33.67 5.84 10.50
C LYS A 163 -33.19 4.89 9.42
N ILE A 164 -34.09 4.12 8.81
CA ILE A 164 -33.74 3.30 7.64
C ILE A 164 -33.42 4.22 6.47
N VAL A 165 -32.14 4.26 6.09
CA VAL A 165 -31.67 4.96 4.89
C VAL A 165 -31.90 4.09 3.67
N LYS A 166 -31.81 2.76 3.81
CA LYS A 166 -32.01 1.81 2.70
C LYS A 166 -32.26 0.39 3.20
N SER A 167 -33.11 -0.35 2.48
CA SER A 167 -33.34 -1.79 2.69
C SER A 167 -32.18 -2.66 2.18
N PRO A 168 -32.02 -3.88 2.70
CA PRO A 168 -31.07 -4.82 2.13
C PRO A 168 -31.48 -5.33 0.76
N LYS A 169 -30.48 -5.56 -0.12
CA LYS A 169 -30.70 -6.32 -1.34
C LYS A 169 -31.11 -7.75 -0.98
N ARG A 170 -31.98 -8.36 -1.79
CA ARG A 170 -32.34 -9.79 -1.69
C ARG A 170 -31.19 -10.67 -2.18
N ILE A 171 -30.17 -10.76 -1.35
CA ILE A 171 -28.95 -11.54 -1.55
C ILE A 171 -28.85 -12.57 -0.43
N GLU A 172 -28.78 -13.85 -0.81
CA GLU A 172 -28.68 -14.94 0.15
C GLU A 172 -27.39 -14.86 0.98
N GLY A 173 -27.50 -15.14 2.28
CA GLY A 173 -26.35 -15.26 3.16
C GLY A 173 -25.68 -13.94 3.54
N MET A 174 -26.23 -12.77 3.20
CA MET A 174 -25.66 -11.46 3.54
C MET A 174 -25.93 -11.10 5.01
N TYR A 175 -24.86 -10.87 5.76
CA TYR A 175 -24.91 -10.43 7.16
C TYR A 175 -24.71 -8.91 7.28
N MET A 176 -25.30 -8.34 8.33
CA MET A 176 -25.19 -6.93 8.71
C MET A 176 -24.55 -6.83 10.10
N PHE A 177 -23.93 -5.68 10.36
CA PHE A 177 -23.50 -5.29 11.69
C PHE A 177 -24.35 -4.11 12.17
N ALA A 178 -24.84 -4.18 13.40
CA ALA A 178 -25.67 -3.13 13.99
C ALA A 178 -25.34 -2.92 15.47
N VAL A 179 -25.69 -1.75 15.97
CA VAL A 179 -25.80 -1.49 17.40
C VAL A 179 -27.20 -0.92 17.64
N THR A 180 -27.92 -1.51 18.59
CA THR A 180 -29.26 -1.07 18.97
C THR A 180 -29.23 0.27 19.72
N ALA A 181 -30.37 0.94 19.87
CA ALA A 181 -30.47 2.20 20.61
C ALA A 181 -30.09 2.06 22.10
N ASP A 182 -30.28 0.86 22.68
CA ASP A 182 -29.85 0.48 24.03
C ASP A 182 -28.40 -0.05 24.08
N LYS A 183 -27.60 0.22 23.03
CA LYS A 183 -26.17 -0.14 22.92
C LYS A 183 -25.88 -1.64 22.96
N VAL A 184 -26.77 -2.47 22.40
CA VAL A 184 -26.52 -3.91 22.20
C VAL A 184 -26.00 -4.15 20.79
N PRO A 185 -24.79 -4.73 20.63
CA PRO A 185 -24.25 -5.03 19.30
C PRO A 185 -24.89 -6.29 18.72
N MET A 186 -25.10 -6.30 17.41
CA MET A 186 -25.72 -7.40 16.67
C MET A 186 -24.95 -7.69 15.38
N VAL A 187 -24.82 -8.99 15.06
CA VAL A 187 -24.40 -9.49 13.76
C VAL A 187 -25.46 -10.50 13.34
N ASP A 188 -26.24 -10.16 12.32
CA ASP A 188 -27.39 -10.96 11.89
C ASP A 188 -27.73 -10.68 10.42
N GLN A 189 -28.60 -11.51 9.85
CA GLN A 189 -29.21 -11.29 8.56
C GLN A 189 -30.57 -10.62 8.75
N PHE A 190 -30.87 -9.63 7.93
CA PHE A 190 -32.15 -8.92 7.97
C PHE A 190 -32.84 -8.95 6.62
N THR A 191 -34.16 -9.12 6.65
CA THR A 191 -35.04 -8.87 5.50
C THR A 191 -35.88 -7.63 5.75
N PHE A 192 -36.33 -7.01 4.66
CA PHE A 192 -37.31 -5.94 4.69
C PHE A 192 -38.72 -6.51 4.55
N GLU A 193 -39.65 -6.02 5.37
CA GLU A 193 -41.08 -6.31 5.26
C GLU A 193 -41.83 -4.98 5.24
N GLY A 194 -42.75 -4.81 4.30
CA GLY A 194 -43.60 -3.62 4.27
C GLY A 194 -44.82 -3.77 3.39
N THR A 195 -45.76 -2.84 3.50
CA THR A 195 -47.03 -2.84 2.77
C THR A 195 -47.49 -1.41 2.52
N VAL A 196 -48.08 -1.17 1.35
CA VAL A 196 -48.86 0.03 1.04
C VAL A 196 -50.33 -0.34 1.06
N THR A 197 -51.12 0.39 1.83
CA THR A 197 -52.59 0.23 1.94
C THR A 197 -53.27 1.48 1.41
N ALA A 198 -54.10 1.30 0.39
CA ALA A 198 -54.92 2.35 -0.20
C ALA A 198 -56.16 2.64 0.66
N ALA A 199 -56.80 3.80 0.44
CA ALA A 199 -58.00 4.22 1.17
C ALA A 199 -59.19 3.22 1.08
N ASN A 200 -59.24 2.43 0.01
CA ASN A 200 -60.27 1.39 -0.20
C ASN A 200 -59.95 0.07 0.53
N GLY A 201 -58.85 0.01 1.30
CA GLY A 201 -58.40 -1.18 2.02
C GLY A 201 -57.58 -2.16 1.18
N ALA A 202 -57.40 -1.92 -0.13
CA ALA A 202 -56.53 -2.75 -0.96
C ALA A 202 -55.06 -2.54 -0.56
N ALA A 203 -54.31 -3.63 -0.50
CA ALA A 203 -52.92 -3.62 -0.04
C ALA A 203 -51.97 -4.26 -1.06
N PHE A 204 -50.73 -3.75 -1.12
CA PHE A 204 -49.66 -4.28 -1.94
C PHE A 204 -48.33 -4.32 -1.17
N PRO A 205 -47.54 -5.40 -1.27
CA PRO A 205 -46.28 -5.51 -0.53
C PRO A 205 -45.22 -4.53 -1.03
N LEU A 206 -44.52 -3.87 -0.10
CA LEU A 206 -43.30 -3.11 -0.39
C LEU A 206 -42.11 -4.06 -0.48
N THR A 207 -41.33 -3.93 -1.56
CA THR A 207 -40.13 -4.75 -1.78
C THR A 207 -38.90 -4.14 -1.12
N GLY A 208 -38.83 -2.82 -0.99
CA GLY A 208 -37.68 -2.14 -0.39
C GLY A 208 -37.80 -0.62 -0.36
N ILE A 209 -36.79 0.01 0.24
CA ILE A 209 -36.65 1.46 0.42
C ILE A 209 -35.30 1.95 -0.13
N ASN A 210 -35.33 3.04 -0.91
CA ASN A 210 -34.17 3.74 -1.49
C ASN A 210 -33.15 2.80 -2.16
N GLU A 211 -33.61 1.95 -3.06
CA GLU A 211 -32.77 0.92 -3.68
C GLU A 211 -32.29 1.26 -5.08
N SER A 212 -31.09 0.79 -5.43
CA SER A 212 -30.68 0.72 -6.83
C SER A 212 -31.29 -0.50 -7.51
N SER A 213 -31.30 -0.56 -8.83
CA SER A 213 -31.62 -1.81 -9.52
C SER A 213 -30.52 -2.88 -9.32
N TYR A 214 -30.92 -4.14 -9.18
CA TYR A 214 -30.03 -5.31 -9.06
C TYR A 214 -30.70 -6.62 -9.50
N ARG A 215 -29.92 -7.71 -9.55
CA ARG A 215 -30.39 -9.10 -9.75
C ARG A 215 -30.57 -9.82 -8.41
N MET A 216 -31.75 -10.38 -8.18
CA MET A 216 -32.07 -11.10 -6.95
C MET A 216 -31.45 -12.50 -6.95
N ALA A 217 -31.13 -13.02 -5.77
CA ALA A 217 -30.76 -14.42 -5.60
C ALA A 217 -31.93 -15.20 -4.95
N PRO A 218 -32.11 -16.50 -5.27
CA PRO A 218 -31.33 -17.32 -6.21
C PRO A 218 -31.85 -17.31 -7.67
N ASP A 219 -33.01 -16.72 -7.92
CA ASP A 219 -33.74 -16.80 -9.19
C ASP A 219 -33.20 -15.90 -10.31
N ASN A 220 -32.21 -15.04 -10.00
CA ASN A 220 -31.65 -14.04 -10.91
C ASN A 220 -32.71 -13.12 -11.51
N ALA A 221 -33.84 -12.93 -10.82
CA ALA A 221 -34.90 -12.08 -11.28
C ALA A 221 -34.53 -10.59 -11.13
N TYR A 222 -35.18 -9.76 -11.94
CA TYR A 222 -35.06 -8.31 -11.87
C TYR A 222 -35.72 -7.79 -10.60
N SER A 223 -34.93 -7.19 -9.70
CA SER A 223 -35.41 -6.67 -8.40
C SER A 223 -36.58 -5.68 -8.49
N HIS A 224 -36.66 -4.94 -9.59
CA HIS A 224 -37.64 -3.88 -9.82
C HIS A 224 -38.77 -4.28 -10.77
N ALA A 225 -38.84 -5.55 -11.18
CA ALA A 225 -39.96 -6.08 -11.95
C ALA A 225 -41.12 -6.50 -11.01
N ASN A 226 -42.36 -6.27 -11.43
CA ASN A 226 -43.60 -6.56 -10.67
C ASN A 226 -43.59 -6.11 -9.20
N ALA A 227 -42.92 -4.99 -8.90
CA ALA A 227 -42.56 -4.60 -7.53
C ALA A 227 -42.92 -3.14 -7.23
N LEU A 228 -43.13 -2.86 -5.94
CA LEU A 228 -43.37 -1.55 -5.38
C LEU A 228 -42.23 -1.18 -4.43
N TYR A 229 -41.57 -0.05 -4.66
CA TYR A 229 -40.50 0.47 -3.82
C TYR A 229 -40.87 1.86 -3.29
N ILE A 230 -40.36 2.21 -2.11
CA ILE A 230 -40.50 3.54 -1.52
C ILE A 230 -39.17 4.31 -1.62
N TYR A 231 -39.24 5.55 -2.09
CA TYR A 231 -38.11 6.46 -2.16
C TYR A 231 -38.40 7.69 -1.32
N THR A 232 -37.56 7.91 -0.30
CA THR A 232 -37.68 9.02 0.67
C THR A 232 -36.74 10.16 0.28
N SER A 233 -36.73 11.25 1.06
CA SER A 233 -35.77 12.34 0.89
C SER A 233 -34.29 11.91 0.96
N ASN A 234 -34.01 10.72 1.49
CA ASN A 234 -32.66 10.14 1.46
C ASN A 234 -32.24 9.69 0.06
N TRP A 235 -33.13 9.56 -0.92
CA TRP A 235 -32.76 9.39 -2.32
C TRP A 235 -32.67 10.76 -3.00
N THR A 236 -31.45 11.27 -3.15
CA THR A 236 -31.16 12.63 -3.61
C THR A 236 -30.95 12.74 -5.12
N ALA A 237 -30.80 11.62 -5.83
CA ALA A 237 -30.74 11.64 -7.29
C ALA A 237 -32.12 11.97 -7.87
N ALA A 238 -32.15 12.89 -8.85
CA ALA A 238 -33.38 13.33 -9.50
C ALA A 238 -34.16 12.19 -10.15
N GLN A 239 -33.45 11.14 -10.57
CA GLN A 239 -34.04 9.93 -11.12
C GLN A 239 -33.87 8.77 -10.13
N ARG A 240 -34.93 7.99 -10.00
CA ARG A 240 -34.90 6.65 -9.40
C ARG A 240 -34.60 5.64 -10.51
N PRO A 241 -34.23 4.38 -10.19
CA PRO A 241 -33.83 3.41 -11.19
C PRO A 241 -34.85 3.30 -12.32
N ASN A 242 -34.46 3.71 -13.53
CA ASN A 242 -35.31 3.70 -14.74
C ASN A 242 -34.84 2.63 -15.75
N THR A 243 -34.17 1.60 -15.23
CA THR A 243 -33.21 0.81 -16.03
C THR A 243 -33.85 -0.09 -17.09
N ALA A 244 -33.08 -0.36 -18.15
CA ALA A 244 -33.27 -1.45 -19.11
C ALA A 244 -33.45 -2.84 -18.44
N LEU A 245 -33.05 -2.97 -17.18
CA LEU A 245 -33.23 -4.14 -16.32
C LEU A 245 -34.65 -4.21 -15.69
N SER A 246 -35.62 -3.42 -16.14
CA SER A 246 -37.04 -3.60 -15.77
C SER A 246 -37.95 -3.83 -16.98
N ALA A 247 -37.39 -3.81 -18.20
CA ALA A 247 -38.09 -4.00 -19.47
C ALA A 247 -39.19 -2.95 -19.82
N THR A 248 -39.59 -2.04 -18.92
CA THR A 248 -40.57 -0.95 -19.18
C THR A 248 -40.35 0.29 -18.30
N SER A 249 -41.05 1.39 -18.59
CA SER A 249 -41.06 2.62 -17.78
C SER A 249 -41.86 2.45 -16.47
N PRO A 250 -41.42 3.02 -15.33
CA PRO A 250 -42.13 2.90 -14.06
C PRO A 250 -43.41 3.76 -14.02
N THR A 251 -44.32 3.45 -13.10
CA THR A 251 -45.38 4.37 -12.64
C THR A 251 -44.98 4.89 -11.27
N GLU A 252 -45.00 6.21 -11.07
CA GLU A 252 -44.58 6.83 -9.82
C GLU A 252 -45.68 7.64 -9.15
N VAL A 253 -45.72 7.58 -7.81
CA VAL A 253 -46.73 8.26 -6.99
C VAL A 253 -46.03 9.11 -5.95
N LEU A 254 -46.25 10.43 -5.97
CA LEU A 254 -45.82 11.32 -4.90
C LEU A 254 -46.85 11.28 -3.77
N VAL A 255 -46.39 11.03 -2.57
CA VAL A 255 -47.17 11.07 -1.34
C VAL A 255 -46.59 12.12 -0.41
N GLN A 256 -47.41 13.01 0.10
CA GLN A 256 -47.03 14.02 1.10
C GLN A 256 -48.03 14.01 2.25
N ASN A 257 -47.54 13.97 3.49
CA ASN A 257 -48.38 13.89 4.69
C ASN A 257 -49.42 12.76 4.62
N GLY A 258 -49.03 11.62 4.03
CA GLY A 258 -49.91 10.44 3.85
C GLY A 258 -50.99 10.60 2.78
N ILE A 259 -50.98 11.67 1.99
CA ILE A 259 -51.92 11.93 0.89
C ILE A 259 -51.22 11.81 -0.45
N VAL A 260 -51.84 11.14 -1.41
CA VAL A 260 -51.35 11.09 -2.80
C VAL A 260 -51.50 12.48 -3.44
N THR A 261 -50.41 13.12 -3.83
CA THR A 261 -50.43 14.46 -4.43
C THR A 261 -50.18 14.44 -5.95
N GLN A 262 -49.50 13.42 -6.46
CA GLN A 262 -49.25 13.28 -7.90
C GLN A 262 -49.11 11.80 -8.29
N ILE A 263 -49.58 11.45 -9.49
CA ILE A 263 -49.33 10.16 -10.13
C ILE A 263 -48.78 10.41 -11.53
N ALA A 264 -47.64 9.82 -11.84
CA ALA A 264 -47.04 9.77 -13.17
C ALA A 264 -47.14 8.34 -13.71
N GLU A 265 -48.10 8.10 -14.59
CA GLU A 265 -48.29 6.78 -15.18
C GLU A 265 -47.27 6.51 -16.30
N ASN A 266 -46.60 5.36 -16.22
CA ASN A 266 -45.54 4.95 -17.17
C ASN A 266 -44.46 6.03 -17.41
N ALA A 267 -44.24 6.89 -16.41
CA ALA A 267 -43.25 7.95 -16.41
C ALA A 267 -42.69 8.16 -15.00
N SER A 268 -41.46 8.67 -14.94
CA SER A 268 -40.84 9.12 -13.70
C SER A 268 -41.22 10.57 -13.38
N LEU A 269 -41.39 10.87 -12.09
CA LEU A 269 -41.49 12.22 -11.58
C LEU A 269 -40.12 12.91 -11.60
N ALA A 270 -40.07 14.18 -12.00
CA ALA A 270 -38.82 14.95 -11.96
C ALA A 270 -38.41 15.39 -10.54
N ALA A 271 -39.34 15.32 -9.58
CA ALA A 271 -39.13 15.78 -8.22
C ALA A 271 -38.38 14.75 -7.36
N ASN A 272 -37.61 15.24 -6.39
CA ASN A 272 -37.14 14.47 -5.26
C ASN A 272 -38.28 14.29 -4.25
N ALA A 273 -38.22 13.22 -3.46
CA ALA A 273 -39.15 13.05 -2.35
C ALA A 273 -38.95 14.16 -1.30
N PRO A 274 -40.04 14.82 -0.86
CA PRO A 274 -39.97 15.87 0.14
C PRO A 274 -39.75 15.28 1.54
N ALA A 275 -39.34 16.11 2.50
CA ALA A 275 -39.01 15.67 3.87
C ALA A 275 -40.23 15.10 4.63
N ASP A 276 -41.44 15.54 4.28
CA ASP A 276 -42.73 15.12 4.84
C ASP A 276 -43.45 14.09 3.95
N GLY A 277 -42.72 13.44 3.03
CA GLY A 277 -43.31 12.54 2.05
C GLY A 277 -42.34 11.53 1.44
N TYR A 278 -42.81 10.86 0.40
CA TYR A 278 -42.07 9.84 -0.34
C TYR A 278 -42.63 9.65 -1.75
N ILE A 279 -41.87 8.97 -2.60
CA ILE A 279 -42.29 8.54 -3.93
C ILE A 279 -42.41 7.01 -3.92
N LEU A 280 -43.59 6.49 -4.27
CA LEU A 280 -43.74 5.07 -4.60
C LEU A 280 -43.36 4.86 -6.06
N ARG A 281 -42.42 3.95 -6.31
CA ARG A 281 -42.04 3.50 -7.66
C ARG A 281 -42.64 2.13 -7.90
N ALA A 282 -43.57 2.05 -8.84
CA ALA A 282 -44.32 0.85 -9.17
C ALA A 282 -44.00 0.35 -10.58
N HIS A 283 -43.98 -0.97 -10.75
CA HIS A 283 -43.83 -1.61 -12.06
C HIS A 283 -44.73 -2.85 -12.18
N GLY A 284 -45.24 -3.12 -13.39
CA GLY A 284 -45.99 -4.34 -13.71
C GLY A 284 -47.25 -4.50 -12.84
N THR A 285 -47.34 -5.58 -12.07
CA THR A 285 -48.46 -5.80 -11.13
C THR A 285 -48.61 -4.70 -10.08
N ALA A 286 -47.51 -4.09 -9.62
CA ALA A 286 -47.57 -2.95 -8.70
C ALA A 286 -48.12 -1.69 -9.40
N ALA A 287 -47.76 -1.46 -10.66
CA ALA A 287 -48.32 -0.34 -11.42
C ALA A 287 -49.82 -0.54 -11.69
N LYS A 288 -50.26 -1.78 -11.89
CA LYS A 288 -51.68 -2.15 -11.93
C LYS A 288 -52.38 -1.83 -10.61
N PHE A 289 -51.78 -2.20 -9.47
CA PHE A 289 -52.30 -1.84 -8.15
C PHE A 289 -52.48 -0.33 -7.98
N VAL A 290 -51.48 0.47 -8.37
CA VAL A 290 -51.56 1.94 -8.33
C VAL A 290 -52.76 2.44 -9.15
N ARG A 291 -52.91 1.99 -10.40
CA ARG A 291 -54.01 2.40 -11.29
C ARG A 291 -55.40 2.06 -10.75
N GLU A 292 -55.53 0.92 -10.09
CA GLU A 292 -56.83 0.42 -9.63
C GLU A 292 -57.24 0.96 -8.26
N ASN A 293 -56.28 1.44 -7.44
CA ASN A 293 -56.52 1.70 -6.01
C ASN A 293 -56.04 3.06 -5.50
N LEU A 294 -55.13 3.76 -6.20
CA LEU A 294 -54.62 5.07 -5.76
C LEU A 294 -55.15 6.19 -6.65
N THR A 295 -55.63 7.26 -6.01
CA THR A 295 -56.10 8.48 -6.68
C THR A 295 -55.53 9.72 -6.01
N VAL A 296 -55.29 10.78 -6.77
CA VAL A 296 -54.82 12.05 -6.20
C VAL A 296 -55.85 12.58 -5.20
N GLY A 297 -55.38 13.00 -4.02
CA GLY A 297 -56.18 13.45 -2.89
C GLY A 297 -56.59 12.35 -1.91
N SER A 298 -56.37 11.07 -2.24
CA SER A 298 -56.68 9.97 -1.33
C SER A 298 -55.57 9.71 -0.29
N PRO A 299 -55.93 9.29 0.94
CA PRO A 299 -54.95 8.84 1.90
C PRO A 299 -54.34 7.49 1.49
N VAL A 300 -53.06 7.32 1.81
CA VAL A 300 -52.32 6.08 1.62
C VAL A 300 -51.43 5.84 2.83
N GLN A 301 -51.48 4.62 3.36
CA GLN A 301 -50.65 4.19 4.48
C GLN A 301 -49.50 3.34 3.96
N SER A 302 -48.28 3.62 4.43
CA SER A 302 -47.11 2.77 4.16
C SER A 302 -46.47 2.36 5.47
N ASP A 303 -46.50 1.06 5.77
CA ASP A 303 -45.88 0.48 6.95
C ASP A 303 -44.70 -0.40 6.53
N TYR A 304 -43.56 -0.27 7.20
CA TYR A 304 -42.39 -1.08 6.91
C TYR A 304 -41.45 -1.20 8.10
N GLN A 305 -40.67 -2.29 8.11
CA GLN A 305 -39.77 -2.65 9.20
C GLN A 305 -38.67 -3.60 8.72
N LEU A 306 -37.66 -3.81 9.55
CA LEU A 306 -36.67 -4.87 9.34
C LEU A 306 -36.99 -6.07 10.21
N LYS A 307 -36.76 -7.28 9.69
CA LYS A 307 -36.94 -8.52 10.44
C LYS A 307 -35.66 -9.33 10.46
N SER A 308 -35.25 -9.73 11.65
CA SER A 308 -34.13 -10.64 11.87
C SER A 308 -34.50 -12.02 11.30
N MET A 309 -33.66 -12.54 10.40
CA MET A 309 -33.86 -13.88 9.84
C MET A 309 -33.45 -14.98 10.82
N THR A 310 -32.58 -14.69 11.79
CA THR A 310 -32.21 -15.65 12.83
C THR A 310 -33.30 -15.82 13.89
N THR A 311 -33.90 -14.71 14.35
CA THR A 311 -34.85 -14.74 15.49
C THR A 311 -36.31 -14.62 15.05
N GLY A 312 -36.58 -14.19 13.81
CA GLY A 312 -37.92 -13.87 13.33
C GLY A 312 -38.50 -12.56 13.90
N LYS A 313 -37.76 -11.87 14.79
CA LYS A 313 -38.21 -10.63 15.42
C LYS A 313 -38.16 -9.45 14.44
N SER A 314 -39.25 -8.71 14.38
CA SER A 314 -39.33 -7.43 13.68
C SER A 314 -38.87 -6.27 14.55
N TYR A 315 -38.25 -5.28 13.91
CA TYR A 315 -37.67 -4.10 14.53
C TYR A 315 -38.11 -2.86 13.75
N ALA A 316 -38.64 -1.89 14.48
CA ALA A 316 -38.70 -0.51 14.00
C ALA A 316 -37.27 0.03 13.83
N ASP A 317 -37.09 1.00 12.95
CA ASP A 317 -35.81 1.65 12.70
C ASP A 317 -35.21 2.31 13.95
N SER A 318 -36.05 2.97 14.74
CA SER A 318 -35.70 3.59 16.02
C SER A 318 -35.17 2.63 17.09
N ALA A 319 -35.33 1.31 16.91
CA ALA A 319 -34.69 0.31 17.77
C ALA A 319 -33.17 0.24 17.57
N PHE A 320 -32.65 0.85 16.50
CA PHE A 320 -31.23 0.85 16.17
C PHE A 320 -30.60 2.23 16.38
N GLN A 321 -29.35 2.23 16.86
CA GLN A 321 -28.49 3.40 16.76
C GLN A 321 -27.99 3.53 15.32
N PHE A 322 -27.46 2.43 14.77
CA PHE A 322 -27.07 2.32 13.37
C PHE A 322 -27.01 0.85 12.91
N MET A 323 -26.96 0.67 11.58
CA MET A 323 -26.75 -0.60 10.91
C MET A 323 -26.01 -0.37 9.60
N VAL A 324 -25.08 -1.27 9.27
CA VAL A 324 -24.41 -1.33 7.97
C VAL A 324 -24.40 -2.78 7.46
N GLY A 325 -24.41 -2.94 6.14
CA GLY A 325 -24.17 -4.25 5.53
C GLY A 325 -22.73 -4.71 5.66
N GLY A 326 -22.56 -6.02 5.57
CA GLY A 326 -21.29 -6.69 5.36
C GLY A 326 -21.44 -7.74 4.28
N HIS A 327 -20.80 -8.89 4.47
CA HIS A 327 -20.86 -9.98 3.50
C HIS A 327 -21.18 -11.31 4.16
N THR A 328 -20.17 -12.01 4.66
CA THR A 328 -20.32 -13.30 5.33
C THR A 328 -19.98 -13.15 6.81
N ILE A 329 -20.66 -13.92 7.66
CA ILE A 329 -20.19 -14.13 9.03
C ILE A 329 -18.78 -14.75 9.00
N LEU A 330 -17.93 -14.31 9.93
CA LEU A 330 -16.55 -14.77 10.09
C LEU A 330 -16.36 -15.51 11.41
N VAL A 331 -16.96 -15.00 12.47
CA VAL A 331 -16.88 -15.60 13.80
C VAL A 331 -18.29 -15.78 14.34
N ASN A 332 -18.55 -16.94 14.92
CA ASN A 332 -19.79 -17.24 15.63
C ASN A 332 -19.45 -18.02 16.90
N GLU A 333 -20.00 -17.58 18.03
CA GLU A 333 -19.74 -18.17 19.35
C GLU A 333 -18.25 -18.29 19.71
N GLY A 334 -17.47 -17.26 19.34
CA GLY A 334 -16.03 -17.19 19.62
C GLY A 334 -15.17 -18.15 18.79
N LYS A 335 -15.72 -18.70 17.71
CA LYS A 335 -15.04 -19.64 16.81
C LYS A 335 -15.19 -19.22 15.36
N ALA A 336 -14.26 -19.63 14.51
CA ALA A 336 -14.39 -19.46 13.07
C ALA A 336 -15.71 -20.10 12.58
N ALA A 337 -16.49 -19.33 11.82
CA ALA A 337 -17.77 -19.76 11.28
C ALA A 337 -17.62 -20.23 9.82
N SER A 338 -18.48 -21.16 9.40
CA SER A 338 -18.66 -21.44 7.98
C SER A 338 -19.19 -20.18 7.28
N TYR A 339 -18.69 -19.90 6.08
CA TYR A 339 -19.16 -18.75 5.31
C TYR A 339 -20.64 -18.91 4.95
N SER A 340 -21.44 -17.88 5.21
CA SER A 340 -22.89 -17.89 4.97
C SER A 340 -23.26 -17.74 3.50
N ARG A 341 -22.28 -17.42 2.64
CA ARG A 341 -22.43 -17.25 1.20
C ARG A 341 -21.11 -17.46 0.48
N SER A 342 -21.16 -17.60 -0.85
CA SER A 342 -19.95 -17.71 -1.67
C SER A 342 -19.02 -16.53 -1.45
N VAL A 343 -17.76 -16.83 -1.14
CA VAL A 343 -16.69 -15.85 -0.93
C VAL A 343 -15.75 -15.73 -2.13
N SER A 344 -16.01 -16.44 -3.23
CA SER A 344 -15.11 -16.45 -4.40
C SER A 344 -14.87 -15.06 -4.99
N GLY A 345 -15.90 -14.20 -4.98
CA GLY A 345 -15.83 -12.82 -5.47
C GLY A 345 -15.07 -11.84 -4.59
N ILE A 346 -14.63 -12.26 -3.39
CA ILE A 346 -13.87 -11.42 -2.44
C ILE A 346 -12.46 -11.97 -2.17
N SER A 347 -11.93 -12.76 -3.12
CA SER A 347 -10.56 -13.30 -3.13
C SER A 347 -10.18 -13.93 -1.79
N PRO A 348 -10.88 -14.99 -1.32
CA PRO A 348 -10.85 -15.43 0.07
C PRO A 348 -9.49 -16.02 0.48
N ASN A 349 -8.74 -16.54 -0.49
CA ASN A 349 -7.43 -17.16 -0.30
C ASN A 349 -6.27 -16.25 -0.75
N SER A 350 -6.56 -15.00 -1.11
CA SER A 350 -5.53 -14.03 -1.47
C SER A 350 -5.18 -13.19 -0.25
N ASP A 351 -3.89 -12.92 -0.10
CA ASP A 351 -3.41 -12.00 0.91
C ASP A 351 -3.69 -10.58 0.42
N ARG A 352 -4.63 -9.91 1.08
CA ARG A 352 -5.11 -8.56 0.73
C ARG A 352 -5.47 -7.78 1.98
N ALA A 353 -5.69 -6.48 1.82
CA ALA A 353 -6.24 -5.68 2.90
C ALA A 353 -7.68 -6.13 3.21
N ARG A 354 -8.04 -6.14 4.49
CA ARG A 354 -9.34 -6.63 4.97
C ARG A 354 -9.96 -5.68 5.97
N THR A 355 -11.29 -5.67 6.01
CA THR A 355 -12.07 -4.95 7.02
C THR A 355 -13.09 -5.89 7.65
N ALA A 356 -13.26 -5.83 8.96
CA ALA A 356 -14.27 -6.60 9.68
C ALA A 356 -14.82 -5.83 10.88
N ALA A 357 -15.99 -6.25 11.34
CA ALA A 357 -16.58 -5.78 12.59
C ALA A 357 -17.07 -6.95 13.43
N GLY A 358 -17.02 -6.82 14.75
CA GLY A 358 -17.56 -7.82 15.67
C GLY A 358 -17.70 -7.29 17.07
N TYR A 359 -18.17 -8.13 17.99
CA TYR A 359 -18.39 -7.75 19.38
C TYR A 359 -17.99 -8.85 20.37
N SER A 360 -17.74 -8.47 21.62
CA SER A 360 -17.33 -9.37 22.71
C SER A 360 -18.48 -10.24 23.21
N ARG A 361 -18.17 -11.35 23.89
CA ARG A 361 -19.18 -12.30 24.40
C ARG A 361 -20.19 -11.68 25.35
N ASP A 362 -19.78 -10.70 26.14
CA ASP A 362 -20.64 -9.97 27.07
C ASP A 362 -21.43 -8.82 26.42
N GLY A 363 -21.23 -8.59 25.11
CA GLY A 363 -21.90 -7.52 24.36
C GLY A 363 -21.43 -6.11 24.71
N LYS A 364 -20.37 -5.95 25.51
CA LYS A 364 -19.92 -4.65 26.01
C LYS A 364 -18.91 -3.96 25.11
N LYS A 365 -18.24 -4.71 24.22
CA LYS A 365 -17.21 -4.17 23.34
C LYS A 365 -17.52 -4.43 21.88
N VAL A 366 -17.23 -3.45 21.05
CA VAL A 366 -17.18 -3.56 19.59
C VAL A 366 -15.73 -3.50 19.12
N TYR A 367 -15.41 -4.31 18.12
CA TYR A 367 -14.11 -4.36 17.46
C TYR A 367 -14.31 -3.97 16.00
N LEU A 368 -13.69 -2.87 15.58
CA LEU A 368 -13.58 -2.48 14.17
C LEU A 368 -12.15 -2.79 13.73
N ILE A 369 -11.98 -3.69 12.77
CA ILE A 369 -10.71 -4.35 12.47
C ILE A 369 -10.33 -4.05 11.02
N THR A 370 -9.10 -3.60 10.79
CA THR A 370 -8.48 -3.53 9.47
C THR A 370 -7.16 -4.27 9.43
N ALA A 371 -6.83 -4.89 8.30
CA ALA A 371 -5.53 -5.48 8.02
C ALA A 371 -4.90 -4.78 6.80
N GLU A 372 -3.63 -4.41 6.91
CA GLU A 372 -2.88 -3.73 5.84
C GLU A 372 -2.38 -4.72 4.76
N ASP A 373 -2.41 -4.31 3.50
CA ASP A 373 -1.59 -4.89 2.42
C ASP A 373 -0.79 -3.77 1.75
N PHE A 374 0.35 -3.45 2.35
CA PHE A 374 1.24 -2.39 1.88
C PHE A 374 2.68 -2.60 2.41
N GLY A 375 3.67 -2.37 1.55
CA GLY A 375 5.08 -2.45 1.91
C GLY A 375 5.48 -3.83 2.45
N SER A 376 5.84 -3.89 3.73
CA SER A 376 6.20 -5.15 4.41
C SER A 376 5.00 -5.91 5.00
N SER A 377 3.82 -5.29 5.09
CA SER A 377 2.59 -5.99 5.48
C SER A 377 2.01 -6.68 4.26
N LYS A 378 1.86 -8.01 4.33
CA LYS A 378 1.45 -8.83 3.19
C LYS A 378 -0.06 -9.02 3.03
N GLY A 379 -0.89 -8.34 3.81
CA GLY A 379 -2.33 -8.63 3.85
C GLY A 379 -2.64 -9.99 4.47
N MET A 380 -3.93 -10.36 4.41
CA MET A 380 -4.44 -11.58 5.03
C MET A 380 -5.47 -12.27 4.15
N THR A 381 -5.47 -13.60 4.20
CA THR A 381 -6.60 -14.42 3.75
C THR A 381 -7.81 -14.21 4.66
N LEU A 382 -8.99 -14.61 4.19
CA LEU A 382 -10.21 -14.52 4.98
C LEU A 382 -10.16 -15.47 6.20
N SER A 383 -9.53 -16.64 6.07
CA SER A 383 -9.33 -17.59 7.16
C SER A 383 -8.39 -17.04 8.24
N GLU A 384 -7.29 -16.39 7.87
CA GLU A 384 -6.40 -15.77 8.86
C GLU A 384 -7.11 -14.63 9.58
N LEU A 385 -7.95 -13.85 8.89
CA LEU A 385 -8.79 -12.84 9.54
C LEU A 385 -9.75 -13.47 10.58
N GLN A 386 -10.33 -14.64 10.30
CA GLN A 386 -11.11 -15.38 11.31
C GLN A 386 -10.25 -15.74 12.53
N SER A 387 -9.05 -16.29 12.31
CA SER A 387 -8.12 -16.63 13.40
C SER A 387 -7.77 -15.41 14.26
N VAL A 388 -7.51 -14.26 13.63
CA VAL A 388 -7.26 -12.99 14.32
C VAL A 388 -8.47 -12.58 15.15
N MET A 389 -9.66 -12.56 14.56
CA MET A 389 -10.89 -12.17 15.27
C MET A 389 -11.14 -13.08 16.49
N VAL A 390 -10.92 -14.38 16.36
CA VAL A 390 -11.01 -15.34 17.48
C VAL A 390 -9.97 -15.02 18.56
N LYS A 391 -8.69 -14.80 18.19
CA LYS A 391 -7.61 -14.46 19.14
C LYS A 391 -7.82 -13.10 19.81
N LEU A 392 -8.50 -12.15 19.16
CA LEU A 392 -8.91 -10.86 19.74
C LEU A 392 -10.09 -11.00 20.72
N GLY A 393 -10.76 -12.16 20.76
CA GLY A 393 -11.91 -12.40 21.63
C GLY A 393 -13.25 -11.96 21.04
N VAL A 394 -13.34 -11.79 19.71
CA VAL A 394 -14.62 -11.55 19.05
C VAL A 394 -15.53 -12.77 19.24
N TRP A 395 -16.76 -12.54 19.69
CA TRP A 395 -17.78 -13.57 19.90
C TRP A 395 -18.62 -13.81 18.65
N LYS A 396 -19.08 -12.74 18.01
CA LYS A 396 -19.72 -12.80 16.70
C LYS A 396 -19.20 -11.65 15.83
N GLY A 397 -18.90 -11.93 14.57
CA GLY A 397 -18.27 -10.95 13.69
C GLY A 397 -18.49 -11.24 12.22
N VAL A 398 -18.43 -10.18 11.41
CA VAL A 398 -18.78 -10.17 9.99
C VAL A 398 -17.66 -9.55 9.16
N ASN A 399 -17.48 -10.07 7.94
CA ASN A 399 -16.61 -9.46 6.94
C ASN A 399 -17.26 -8.20 6.36
N LEU A 400 -16.50 -7.11 6.27
CA LEU A 400 -16.86 -5.86 5.60
C LEU A 400 -16.09 -5.76 4.27
N ASP A 401 -16.31 -4.69 3.51
CA ASP A 401 -15.62 -4.47 2.23
C ASP A 401 -14.09 -4.33 2.43
N GLY A 402 -13.33 -4.93 1.53
CA GLY A 402 -11.88 -5.12 1.66
C GLY A 402 -11.09 -4.55 0.49
N GLY A 403 -9.85 -5.04 0.32
CA GLY A 403 -8.95 -4.55 -0.72
C GLY A 403 -8.66 -3.07 -0.57
N GLY A 404 -8.58 -2.34 -1.69
CA GLY A 404 -8.39 -0.88 -1.71
C GLY A 404 -9.50 -0.04 -1.05
N SER A 405 -10.62 -0.65 -0.64
CA SER A 405 -11.62 0.03 0.21
C SER A 405 -11.20 0.10 1.67
N THR A 406 -10.35 -0.84 2.13
CA THR A 406 -9.89 -0.96 3.52
C THR A 406 -9.25 0.33 3.99
N THR A 407 -9.94 1.04 4.87
CA THR A 407 -9.51 2.33 5.38
C THR A 407 -9.83 2.40 6.86
N MET A 408 -8.86 2.80 7.68
CA MET A 408 -9.09 3.25 9.05
C MET A 408 -8.58 4.67 9.21
N ILE A 409 -9.40 5.50 9.83
CA ILE A 409 -9.03 6.86 10.25
C ILE A 409 -9.21 6.97 11.76
N ASP A 410 -8.32 7.73 12.39
CA ASP A 410 -8.44 8.09 13.80
C ASP A 410 -7.88 9.48 14.06
N ARG A 411 -8.36 10.10 15.13
CA ARG A 411 -7.79 11.30 15.72
C ARG A 411 -6.79 10.89 16.79
N PRO A 412 -5.48 11.06 16.56
CA PRO A 412 -4.49 10.68 17.55
C PRO A 412 -4.65 11.50 18.83
N LEU A 413 -4.16 10.96 19.95
CA LEU A 413 -4.28 11.61 21.24
C LEU A 413 -3.74 13.04 21.24
N GLY A 414 -4.58 14.00 21.62
CA GLY A 414 -4.25 15.43 21.67
C GLY A 414 -4.19 16.15 20.31
N GLU A 415 -4.52 15.47 19.21
CA GLU A 415 -4.69 16.09 17.89
C GLU A 415 -6.13 16.57 17.69
N PHE A 416 -6.31 17.68 16.98
CA PHE A 416 -7.63 18.14 16.53
C PHE A 416 -8.08 17.45 15.24
N ASN A 417 -7.13 17.10 14.38
CA ASN A 417 -7.39 16.55 13.06
C ASN A 417 -7.35 15.02 13.08
N ILE A 418 -8.34 14.41 12.44
CA ILE A 418 -8.29 13.00 12.04
C ILE A 418 -7.26 12.80 10.93
N LYS A 419 -6.61 11.63 10.92
CA LYS A 419 -5.68 11.21 9.88
C LYS A 419 -5.90 9.75 9.52
N LEU A 420 -5.31 9.33 8.40
CA LEU A 420 -5.24 7.93 8.03
C LEU A 420 -4.39 7.18 9.09
N SER A 421 -4.93 6.08 9.63
CA SER A 421 -4.31 5.32 10.72
C SER A 421 -3.16 4.44 10.25
N HIS A 422 -3.28 3.95 9.01
CA HIS A 422 -2.34 3.04 8.35
C HIS A 422 -2.41 3.19 6.82
N PRO A 423 -1.37 2.81 6.07
CA PRO A 423 -1.41 2.84 4.60
C PRO A 423 -2.55 2.02 3.99
N THR A 424 -3.08 2.46 2.86
CA THR A 424 -4.11 1.75 2.08
C THR A 424 -3.49 0.80 1.05
N GLU A 425 -4.22 -0.24 0.63
CA GLU A 425 -3.85 -1.07 -0.52
C GLU A 425 -4.10 -0.26 -1.80
N ASP A 426 -3.07 0.45 -2.25
CA ASP A 426 -3.10 1.26 -3.48
C ASP A 426 -1.81 1.09 -4.31
N ASN A 427 -1.83 1.63 -5.54
CA ASN A 427 -0.63 1.75 -6.38
C ASN A 427 0.02 3.14 -6.27
N SER A 428 -0.28 3.89 -5.21
CA SER A 428 -0.01 5.34 -5.00
C SER A 428 0.66 5.63 -3.64
N GLY A 429 1.53 4.73 -3.19
CA GLY A 429 2.36 4.96 -2.00
C GLY A 429 1.62 4.83 -0.66
N GLY A 430 0.43 4.23 -0.65
CA GLY A 430 -0.34 3.90 0.55
C GLY A 430 -1.08 5.08 1.15
N THR A 431 -1.49 6.05 0.33
CA THR A 431 -2.12 7.31 0.78
C THR A 431 -3.47 7.58 0.14
N TYR A 432 -3.78 6.90 -0.97
CA TYR A 432 -5.03 7.06 -1.68
C TYR A 432 -6.13 6.26 -0.98
N GLN A 433 -7.21 6.95 -0.64
CA GLN A 433 -8.41 6.33 -0.08
C GLN A 433 -9.45 6.19 -1.18
N ARG A 434 -9.88 4.96 -1.46
CA ARG A 434 -10.96 4.71 -2.42
C ARG A 434 -12.27 5.36 -1.93
N PRO A 435 -13.00 6.08 -2.78
CA PRO A 435 -14.37 6.46 -2.49
C PRO A 435 -15.29 5.24 -2.34
N VAL A 436 -15.95 5.11 -1.18
CA VAL A 436 -16.89 4.03 -0.85
C VAL A 436 -18.27 4.59 -0.55
N VAL A 437 -19.29 3.73 -0.50
CA VAL A 437 -20.69 4.14 -0.33
C VAL A 437 -21.09 4.44 1.11
N ASN A 438 -20.41 3.84 2.10
CA ASN A 438 -20.63 4.13 3.51
C ASN A 438 -19.44 3.67 4.39
N GLY A 439 -19.50 4.04 5.66
CA GLY A 439 -18.54 3.64 6.69
C GLY A 439 -19.16 3.59 8.09
N ILE A 440 -18.39 3.13 9.07
CA ILE A 440 -18.74 3.18 10.49
C ILE A 440 -17.89 4.27 11.14
N GLY A 441 -18.55 5.33 11.64
CA GLY A 441 -17.91 6.42 12.37
C GLY A 441 -18.05 6.24 13.88
N ILE A 442 -17.05 6.71 14.61
CA ILE A 442 -17.01 6.78 16.08
C ILE A 442 -17.06 8.24 16.48
N TYR A 443 -17.93 8.58 17.42
CA TYR A 443 -18.21 9.93 17.86
C TYR A 443 -17.98 10.04 19.37
N THR A 444 -17.40 11.16 19.80
CA THR A 444 -17.30 11.50 21.21
C THR A 444 -18.53 12.33 21.61
N LEU A 445 -19.20 11.90 22.68
CA LEU A 445 -20.27 12.63 23.35
C LEU A 445 -19.77 13.26 24.67
N ALA A 446 -18.46 13.18 24.93
CA ALA A 446 -17.88 13.73 26.14
C ALA A 446 -18.03 15.26 26.18
N PRO A 447 -18.36 15.85 27.34
CA PRO A 447 -18.24 17.27 27.53
C PRO A 447 -16.76 17.68 27.49
N LYS A 448 -16.50 18.98 27.37
CA LYS A 448 -15.14 19.52 27.53
C LYS A 448 -14.65 19.23 28.95
N GLY A 449 -13.55 18.50 29.08
CA GLY A 449 -12.91 18.19 30.35
C GLY A 449 -11.87 19.23 30.77
N SER A 450 -11.25 19.00 31.94
CA SER A 450 -10.04 19.72 32.35
C SER A 450 -8.80 19.08 31.75
N VAL A 451 -7.73 19.85 31.55
CA VAL A 451 -6.44 19.33 31.04
C VAL A 451 -5.96 18.19 31.93
N LYS A 452 -5.78 17.00 31.35
CA LYS A 452 -5.31 15.80 32.04
C LYS A 452 -3.85 15.49 31.72
N GLY A 453 -3.41 15.74 30.49
CA GLY A 453 -2.06 15.43 30.08
C GLY A 453 -1.62 16.17 28.84
N ILE A 454 -0.32 16.05 28.58
CA ILE A 454 0.35 16.60 27.41
C ILE A 454 1.09 15.50 26.66
N THR A 455 1.35 15.70 25.38
CA THR A 455 2.24 14.86 24.59
C THR A 455 3.11 15.68 23.64
N ALA A 456 4.32 15.20 23.36
CA ALA A 456 5.22 15.79 22.38
C ALA A 456 4.82 15.38 20.96
N SER A 457 5.00 16.29 20.01
CA SER A 457 4.70 16.06 18.59
C SER A 457 5.82 16.55 17.69
N GLY A 458 6.27 15.72 16.76
CA GLY A 458 7.29 16.05 15.77
C GLY A 458 7.83 14.81 15.08
N LYS A 459 8.93 14.95 14.34
CA LYS A 459 9.57 13.82 13.62
C LYS A 459 10.08 12.76 14.59
N GLN A 460 9.95 11.49 14.26
CA GLN A 460 10.57 10.39 15.02
C GLN A 460 11.89 9.91 14.42
N THR A 461 12.22 10.36 13.21
CA THR A 461 13.46 10.04 12.52
C THR A 461 14.17 11.35 12.18
N LEU A 462 15.45 11.46 12.56
CA LEU A 462 16.31 12.60 12.24
C LEU A 462 17.60 12.11 11.58
N PHE A 463 18.19 12.96 10.74
CA PHE A 463 19.55 12.78 10.26
C PHE A 463 20.55 13.55 11.16
N ILE A 464 21.83 13.16 11.11
CA ILE A 464 22.91 13.86 11.81
C ILE A 464 22.97 15.31 11.31
N GLY A 465 22.97 16.27 12.24
CA GLY A 465 22.94 17.70 11.95
C GLY A 465 21.55 18.26 11.63
N GLU A 466 20.53 17.42 11.44
CA GLU A 466 19.16 17.88 11.21
C GLU A 466 18.60 18.55 12.47
N GLN A 467 17.95 19.69 12.28
CA GLN A 467 17.17 20.38 13.31
C GLN A 467 15.68 20.23 13.00
N ALA A 468 14.90 19.83 13.99
CA ALA A 468 13.45 19.70 13.86
C ALA A 468 12.75 20.34 15.07
N ALA A 469 11.69 21.10 14.80
CA ALA A 469 10.85 21.68 15.83
C ALA A 469 9.79 20.66 16.31
N TYR A 470 9.56 20.66 17.62
CA TYR A 470 8.55 19.83 18.28
C TYR A 470 7.57 20.73 19.02
N SER A 471 6.29 20.37 18.96
CA SER A 471 5.20 21.08 19.63
C SER A 471 4.60 20.24 20.75
N VAL A 472 3.94 20.93 21.68
CA VAL A 472 3.11 20.30 22.71
C VAL A 472 1.70 20.13 22.20
N LYS A 473 1.13 18.96 22.44
CA LYS A 473 -0.31 18.70 22.36
C LYS A 473 -0.83 18.49 23.76
N ALA A 474 -2.08 18.85 24.00
CA ALA A 474 -2.75 18.64 25.27
C ALA A 474 -4.06 17.88 25.07
N TYR A 475 -4.48 17.17 26.10
CA TYR A 475 -5.76 16.47 26.11
C TYR A 475 -6.43 16.54 27.48
N ASP A 476 -7.75 16.46 27.48
CA ASP A 476 -8.57 16.59 28.67
C ASP A 476 -8.81 15.25 29.40
N THR A 477 -9.60 15.28 30.47
CA THR A 477 -10.00 14.11 31.27
C THR A 477 -10.69 13.00 30.46
N TYR A 478 -11.27 13.35 29.32
CA TYR A 478 -11.93 12.46 28.37
C TYR A 478 -11.09 12.18 27.11
N TYR A 479 -9.80 12.55 27.15
CA TYR A 479 -8.85 12.37 26.06
C TYR A 479 -9.19 13.14 24.78
N ASN A 480 -10.04 14.16 24.86
CA ASN A 480 -10.27 15.09 23.76
C ASN A 480 -9.15 16.13 23.68
N PRO A 481 -8.82 16.63 22.48
CA PRO A 481 -7.75 17.61 22.30
C PRO A 481 -8.09 18.93 23.00
N VAL A 482 -7.07 19.52 23.64
CA VAL A 482 -7.13 20.86 24.24
C VAL A 482 -6.09 21.73 23.55
N ASP A 483 -6.46 22.99 23.29
CA ASP A 483 -5.54 23.98 22.74
C ASP A 483 -4.33 24.13 23.68
N PRO A 484 -3.10 23.85 23.21
CA PRO A 484 -1.91 23.93 24.04
C PRO A 484 -1.42 25.36 24.25
N THR A 485 -2.06 26.37 23.66
CA THR A 485 -1.67 27.78 23.79
C THR A 485 -1.63 28.21 25.27
N GLY A 486 -0.50 28.80 25.69
CA GLY A 486 -0.27 29.22 27.07
C GLY A 486 0.28 28.13 28.00
N ILE A 487 0.40 26.87 27.54
CA ILE A 487 1.03 25.81 28.32
C ILE A 487 2.56 26.00 28.30
N SER A 488 3.12 26.31 29.47
CA SER A 488 4.58 26.36 29.66
C SER A 488 5.14 24.94 29.77
N ALA A 489 5.94 24.53 28.79
CA ALA A 489 6.51 23.19 28.72
C ALA A 489 8.04 23.22 28.87
N SER A 490 8.55 22.24 29.61
CA SER A 490 9.99 21.96 29.73
C SER A 490 10.34 20.72 28.91
N TRP A 491 11.50 20.75 28.26
CA TRP A 491 11.95 19.72 27.33
C TRP A 491 13.29 19.14 27.78
N SER A 492 13.45 17.81 27.69
CA SER A 492 14.72 17.14 27.99
C SER A 492 14.92 15.92 27.11
N ILE A 493 16.17 15.55 26.85
CA ILE A 493 16.57 14.32 26.14
C ILE A 493 17.43 13.46 27.08
N ASP A 494 17.20 12.15 27.07
CA ASP A 494 17.90 11.18 27.93
C ASP A 494 19.37 10.93 27.51
N GLN A 495 19.70 11.06 26.22
CA GLN A 495 21.07 10.89 25.71
C GLN A 495 21.56 12.11 24.92
N THR A 496 22.09 13.11 25.63
CA THR A 496 22.55 14.38 25.04
C THR A 496 23.71 14.26 24.05
N ALA A 497 24.42 13.12 24.08
CA ALA A 497 25.45 12.80 23.11
C ALA A 497 24.88 12.40 21.74
N VAL A 498 23.65 11.89 21.69
CA VAL A 498 22.95 11.45 20.46
C VAL A 498 22.13 12.57 19.85
N ALA A 499 21.41 13.33 20.67
CA ALA A 499 20.66 14.51 20.25
C ALA A 499 20.59 15.57 21.36
N LYS A 500 20.42 16.84 20.99
CA LYS A 500 20.18 17.94 21.94
C LYS A 500 18.80 18.53 21.72
N VAL A 501 18.19 19.05 22.78
CA VAL A 501 16.94 19.81 22.70
C VAL A 501 17.14 21.20 23.29
N ASN A 502 16.66 22.22 22.58
CA ASN A 502 16.57 23.59 23.08
C ASN A 502 15.19 24.15 22.75
N ASN A 503 14.39 24.42 23.78
CA ASN A 503 13.03 24.96 23.67
C ASN A 503 12.15 24.26 22.60
N GLY A 504 12.11 22.92 22.62
CA GLY A 504 11.34 22.13 21.66
C GLY A 504 12.03 21.89 20.30
N THR A 505 13.15 22.54 20.00
CA THR A 505 13.95 22.23 18.80
C THR A 505 14.96 21.14 19.13
N VAL A 506 14.87 19.99 18.45
CA VAL A 506 15.81 18.87 18.59
C VAL A 506 16.82 18.89 17.45
N THR A 507 18.09 18.66 17.77
CA THR A 507 19.18 18.51 16.80
C THR A 507 19.79 17.13 16.93
N GLY A 508 19.84 16.37 15.83
CA GLY A 508 20.57 15.09 15.76
C GLY A 508 22.09 15.32 15.76
N ILE A 509 22.84 14.60 16.58
CA ILE A 509 24.31 14.80 16.76
C ILE A 509 25.11 13.60 16.26
N LYS A 510 24.70 12.39 16.63
CA LYS A 510 25.33 11.14 16.18
C LYS A 510 24.27 10.04 16.11
N PRO A 511 24.55 8.91 15.45
CA PRO A 511 23.60 7.81 15.34
C PRO A 511 23.17 7.26 16.70
N GLY A 512 21.89 6.92 16.85
CA GLY A 512 21.33 6.28 18.04
C GLY A 512 19.86 6.63 18.30
N GLU A 513 19.29 6.00 19.32
CA GLU A 513 17.91 6.23 19.76
C GLU A 513 17.89 7.06 21.06
N VAL A 514 16.95 8.00 21.16
CA VAL A 514 16.73 8.84 22.34
C VAL A 514 15.26 8.98 22.65
N ASN A 515 14.93 9.37 23.88
CA ASN A 515 13.58 9.80 24.26
C ASN A 515 13.54 11.31 24.49
N LEU A 516 12.78 12.03 23.66
CA LEU A 516 12.38 13.40 23.94
C LEU A 516 11.27 13.39 25.00
N THR A 517 11.54 13.96 26.16
CA THR A 517 10.57 14.12 27.24
C THR A 517 10.05 15.55 27.26
N VAL A 518 8.73 15.71 27.31
CA VAL A 518 8.08 17.01 27.57
C VAL A 518 7.33 16.94 28.90
N LYS A 519 7.43 18.01 29.70
CA LYS A 519 6.73 18.14 31.00
C LYS A 519 6.07 19.50 31.14
N SER A 520 4.85 19.52 31.66
CA SER A 520 4.15 20.73 32.11
C SER A 520 3.24 20.40 33.29
N GLY A 521 3.42 21.07 34.43
CA GLY A 521 2.74 20.72 35.67
C GLY A 521 2.98 19.25 36.05
N SER A 522 1.90 18.49 36.27
CA SER A 522 1.94 17.04 36.50
C SER A 522 1.96 16.20 35.21
N GLY A 523 1.74 16.81 34.05
CA GLY A 523 1.75 16.13 32.76
C GLY A 523 3.18 15.85 32.28
N SER A 524 3.44 14.63 31.84
CA SER A 524 4.72 14.22 31.26
C SER A 524 4.49 13.18 30.15
N SER A 525 5.23 13.30 29.05
CA SER A 525 5.26 12.26 28.01
C SER A 525 6.66 12.06 27.46
N LYS A 526 6.88 10.91 26.81
CA LYS A 526 8.11 10.60 26.07
C LYS A 526 7.79 10.31 24.60
N LEU A 527 8.62 10.81 23.71
CA LEU A 527 8.57 10.55 22.27
C LEU A 527 9.93 9.96 21.84
N PRO A 528 9.98 8.70 21.39
CA PRO A 528 11.23 8.13 20.86
C PRO A 528 11.63 8.81 19.55
N ILE A 529 12.92 9.08 19.40
CA ILE A 529 13.53 9.64 18.20
C ILE A 529 14.77 8.80 17.84
N GLU A 530 14.87 8.35 16.59
CA GLU A 530 16.06 7.69 16.04
C GLU A 530 16.85 8.68 15.17
N VAL A 531 18.12 8.89 15.50
CA VAL A 531 19.08 9.58 14.64
C VAL A 531 19.76 8.55 13.76
N ILE A 532 19.53 8.63 12.45
CA ILE A 532 19.99 7.64 11.47
C ILE A 532 21.50 7.77 11.24
N GLY A 533 22.23 6.65 11.16
CA GLY A 533 23.64 6.61 10.76
C GLY A 533 23.89 5.74 9.53
N GLU A 534 25.13 5.70 9.06
CA GLU A 534 25.53 4.92 7.86
C GLU A 534 25.11 3.45 7.93
N ALA A 535 25.19 2.83 9.10
CA ALA A 535 24.90 1.41 9.32
C ALA A 535 23.44 1.03 9.03
N LYS A 536 22.51 2.00 9.10
CA LYS A 536 21.09 1.79 8.82
C LYS A 536 20.74 2.00 7.34
N ILE A 537 21.66 2.57 6.56
CA ILE A 537 21.45 2.88 5.14
C ILE A 537 21.87 1.69 4.29
N ASN A 538 20.93 1.23 3.46
CA ASN A 538 21.15 0.17 2.47
C ASN A 538 21.48 0.74 1.08
N LYS A 539 20.84 1.86 0.71
CA LYS A 539 21.07 2.55 -0.56
C LYS A 539 20.98 4.07 -0.39
N MET A 540 21.83 4.82 -1.07
CA MET A 540 21.69 6.27 -1.21
C MET A 540 21.82 6.66 -2.69
N THR A 541 20.95 7.54 -3.15
CA THR A 541 20.85 7.96 -4.57
C THR A 541 20.77 9.48 -4.66
N ILE A 542 21.46 10.07 -5.64
CA ILE A 542 21.28 11.48 -6.02
C ILE A 542 20.27 11.51 -7.18
N ASN A 543 19.08 12.07 -6.95
CA ASN A 543 18.02 12.14 -7.96
C ASN A 543 18.13 13.46 -8.73
N ALA A 544 19.15 13.57 -9.58
CA ALA A 544 19.46 14.81 -10.26
C ALA A 544 18.43 15.16 -11.35
N SER A 545 18.13 16.45 -11.51
CA SER A 545 17.27 16.93 -12.61
C SER A 545 17.97 16.93 -13.98
N SER A 546 19.30 16.83 -14.00
CA SER A 546 20.14 16.81 -15.19
C SER A 546 21.50 16.17 -14.87
N THR A 547 22.15 15.62 -15.89
CA THR A 547 23.51 15.06 -15.84
C THR A 547 24.50 15.87 -16.70
N VAL A 548 24.10 17.04 -17.19
CA VAL A 548 24.94 17.89 -18.04
C VAL A 548 25.97 18.64 -17.19
N LEU A 549 27.26 18.48 -17.52
CA LEU A 549 28.35 19.23 -16.91
C LEU A 549 28.73 20.43 -17.79
N ALA A 550 28.21 21.60 -17.42
CA ALA A 550 28.52 22.86 -18.09
C ALA A 550 28.72 23.97 -17.05
N PRO A 551 29.72 24.86 -17.20
CA PRO A 551 29.88 26.03 -16.36
C PRO A 551 28.59 26.87 -16.29
N GLY A 552 28.23 27.32 -15.10
CA GLY A 552 27.01 28.09 -14.81
C GLY A 552 25.73 27.24 -14.70
N SER A 553 25.78 25.92 -14.90
CA SER A 553 24.58 25.09 -14.78
C SER A 553 24.08 25.04 -13.32
N SER A 554 22.76 25.06 -13.16
CA SER A 554 22.07 24.90 -11.87
C SER A 554 21.20 23.65 -11.93
N ILE A 555 21.49 22.67 -11.07
CA ILE A 555 20.91 21.32 -11.14
C ILE A 555 20.34 20.94 -9.77
N GLN A 556 19.08 20.53 -9.73
CA GLN A 556 18.50 19.98 -8.49
C GLN A 556 19.14 18.62 -8.22
N VAL A 557 19.68 18.42 -7.02
CA VAL A 557 20.38 17.19 -6.60
C VAL A 557 19.85 16.66 -5.26
N PRO A 558 18.52 16.44 -5.10
CA PRO A 558 18.00 15.84 -3.87
C PRO A 558 18.56 14.43 -3.67
N VAL A 559 18.96 14.14 -2.44
CA VAL A 559 19.53 12.84 -2.07
C VAL A 559 18.50 12.03 -1.29
N THR A 560 18.25 10.81 -1.72
CA THR A 560 17.37 9.86 -1.02
C THR A 560 18.20 8.75 -0.39
N ALA A 561 17.98 8.48 0.89
CA ALA A 561 18.48 7.31 1.59
C ALA A 561 17.35 6.29 1.78
N VAL A 562 17.61 5.03 1.41
CA VAL A 562 16.76 3.88 1.69
C VAL A 562 17.38 3.10 2.83
N LEU A 563 16.63 2.95 3.92
CA LEU A 563 17.06 2.24 5.11
C LEU A 563 16.97 0.72 4.91
N ALA A 564 17.58 -0.05 5.82
CA ALA A 564 17.56 -1.51 5.80
C ALA A 564 16.13 -2.11 5.90
N ASN A 565 15.16 -1.36 6.44
CA ASN A 565 13.75 -1.76 6.50
C ASN A 565 12.96 -1.39 5.22
N GLY A 566 13.62 -0.82 4.20
CA GLY A 566 13.01 -0.41 2.94
C GLY A 566 12.41 1.00 2.93
N GLN A 567 12.32 1.69 4.06
CA GLN A 567 11.81 3.07 4.11
C GLN A 567 12.78 4.04 3.42
N ALA A 568 12.24 4.98 2.63
CA ALA A 568 13.00 5.98 1.92
C ALA A 568 12.80 7.37 2.53
N TYR A 569 13.89 8.11 2.71
CA TYR A 569 13.89 9.47 3.26
C TYR A 569 14.74 10.39 2.38
N ILE A 570 14.31 11.65 2.24
CA ILE A 570 15.18 12.70 1.70
C ILE A 570 16.19 13.07 2.78
N VAL A 571 17.48 12.98 2.46
CA VAL A 571 18.56 13.38 3.37
C VAL A 571 18.60 14.92 3.41
N PRO A 572 18.54 15.56 4.59
CA PRO A 572 18.61 17.01 4.70
C PRO A 572 19.91 17.55 4.09
N ALA A 573 19.83 18.65 3.35
CA ALA A 573 20.99 19.26 2.70
C ALA A 573 22.11 19.61 3.69
N ALA A 574 21.75 20.07 4.89
CA ALA A 574 22.69 20.41 5.96
C ALA A 574 23.46 19.19 6.52
N SER A 575 22.94 17.98 6.31
CA SER A 575 23.57 16.72 6.73
C SER A 575 24.56 16.18 5.70
N LEU A 576 24.56 16.74 4.48
CA LEU A 576 25.38 16.26 3.37
C LEU A 576 26.69 17.03 3.27
N LYS A 577 27.75 16.30 2.98
CA LYS A 577 29.02 16.85 2.50
C LYS A 577 29.17 16.51 1.03
N TRP A 578 29.65 17.46 0.23
CA TRP A 578 29.77 17.30 -1.21
C TRP A 578 31.25 17.26 -1.62
N GLU A 579 31.58 16.32 -2.50
CA GLU A 579 32.89 16.21 -3.14
C GLU A 579 32.69 16.32 -4.66
N PHE A 580 33.55 17.08 -5.34
CA PHE A 580 33.50 17.28 -6.79
C PHE A 580 34.81 16.84 -7.44
N ILE A 581 34.69 16.06 -8.52
CA ILE A 581 35.85 15.58 -9.31
C ILE A 581 35.62 15.95 -10.77
N GLY A 582 36.66 16.44 -11.44
CA GLY A 582 36.59 16.94 -12.83
C GLY A 582 36.09 18.39 -12.95
N PHE A 583 35.52 18.98 -11.91
CA PHE A 583 35.01 20.34 -11.92
C PHE A 583 35.02 20.95 -10.51
N THR A 584 34.74 22.25 -10.41
CA THR A 584 34.47 22.95 -9.14
C THR A 584 33.03 23.44 -9.13
N GLY A 585 32.41 23.42 -7.96
CA GLY A 585 31.01 23.81 -7.79
C GLY A 585 30.66 23.89 -6.31
N SER A 586 29.40 24.22 -6.05
CA SER A 586 28.84 24.22 -4.70
C SER A 586 27.42 23.69 -4.72
N VAL A 587 26.96 23.15 -3.59
CA VAL A 587 25.55 22.78 -3.41
C VAL A 587 24.97 23.61 -2.28
N LYS A 588 23.91 24.35 -2.59
CA LYS A 588 23.13 25.11 -1.60
C LYS A 588 21.66 24.79 -1.76
N ASP A 589 20.99 24.47 -0.65
CA ASP A 589 19.55 24.16 -0.62
C ASP A 589 19.14 23.06 -1.64
N GLY A 590 20.02 22.07 -1.84
CA GLY A 590 19.80 20.98 -2.79
C GLY A 590 20.06 21.33 -4.26
N ILE A 591 20.58 22.53 -4.56
CA ILE A 591 20.91 22.98 -5.90
C ILE A 591 22.43 22.97 -6.08
N LEU A 592 22.91 22.18 -7.03
CA LEU A 592 24.29 22.20 -7.50
C LEU A 592 24.47 23.34 -8.49
N THR A 593 25.45 24.21 -8.23
CA THR A 593 25.99 25.18 -9.19
C THR A 593 27.37 24.71 -9.65
N VAL A 594 27.54 24.56 -10.96
CA VAL A 594 28.83 24.22 -11.57
C VAL A 594 29.58 25.51 -11.88
N ASP A 595 30.73 25.74 -11.23
CA ASP A 595 31.51 26.97 -11.39
C ASP A 595 32.46 26.87 -12.59
N THR A 596 33.38 25.90 -12.56
CA THR A 596 34.34 25.65 -13.64
C THR A 596 34.52 24.17 -13.90
N VAL A 597 34.69 23.79 -15.17
CA VAL A 597 35.01 22.41 -15.58
C VAL A 597 36.49 22.35 -15.95
N LYS A 598 37.22 21.37 -15.40
CA LYS A 598 38.66 21.22 -15.68
C LYS A 598 38.87 20.90 -17.17
N PRO A 599 39.94 21.41 -17.82
CA PRO A 599 40.29 21.05 -19.19
C PRO A 599 40.32 19.52 -19.40
N ASP A 600 39.90 19.07 -20.58
CA ASP A 600 39.85 17.66 -21.01
C ASP A 600 38.94 16.72 -20.19
N THR A 601 38.20 17.25 -19.22
CA THR A 601 37.19 16.48 -18.47
C THR A 601 36.12 15.99 -19.43
N LYS A 602 35.93 14.67 -19.51
CA LYS A 602 34.79 14.05 -20.22
C LYS A 602 33.64 13.75 -19.27
N ALA A 603 33.97 13.33 -18.04
CA ALA A 603 33.02 13.06 -16.97
C ALA A 603 33.45 13.76 -15.68
N GLY A 604 32.52 14.48 -15.05
CA GLY A 604 32.64 15.00 -13.69
C GLY A 604 31.81 14.18 -12.72
N TYR A 605 32.22 14.14 -11.46
CA TYR A 605 31.56 13.36 -10.42
C TYR A 605 31.12 14.29 -9.31
N VAL A 606 29.84 14.18 -8.95
CA VAL A 606 29.26 14.77 -7.76
C VAL A 606 29.08 13.64 -6.75
N ILE A 607 29.71 13.75 -5.60
CA ILE A 607 29.62 12.72 -4.56
C ILE A 607 28.97 13.36 -3.33
N ALA A 608 27.80 12.86 -2.98
CA ALA A 608 27.12 13.19 -1.74
C ALA A 608 27.59 12.24 -0.64
N ARG A 609 28.01 12.77 0.51
CA ARG A 609 28.47 12.02 1.68
C ARG A 609 27.56 12.29 2.87
N TYR A 610 26.97 11.24 3.42
CA TYR A 610 26.25 11.28 4.69
C TYR A 610 26.87 10.27 5.67
N ASP A 611 27.37 10.72 6.81
CA ASP A 611 28.06 9.86 7.80
C ASP A 611 29.13 8.94 7.16
N GLY A 612 29.80 9.43 6.12
CA GLY A 612 30.79 8.69 5.32
C GLY A 612 30.23 7.81 4.19
N TYR A 613 28.92 7.50 4.20
CA TYR A 613 28.21 6.78 3.15
C TYR A 613 28.09 7.63 1.88
N SER A 614 28.40 7.08 0.70
CA SER A 614 28.33 7.80 -0.57
C SER A 614 27.05 7.59 -1.35
N ALA A 615 26.72 8.59 -2.15
CA ALA A 615 25.99 8.43 -3.41
C ALA A 615 26.77 9.21 -4.47
N VAL A 616 26.74 8.75 -5.72
CA VAL A 616 27.47 9.38 -6.82
C VAL A 616 26.51 9.74 -7.95
N LEU A 617 26.73 10.90 -8.54
CA LEU A 617 26.13 11.36 -9.78
C LEU A 617 27.28 11.64 -10.75
N VAL A 618 27.22 11.00 -11.91
CA VAL A 618 28.20 11.20 -12.99
C VAL A 618 27.59 12.17 -13.99
N MET A 619 28.35 13.21 -14.34
CA MET A 619 27.93 14.27 -15.23
C MET A 619 28.87 14.37 -16.44
N SER A 620 28.35 14.71 -17.62
CA SER A 620 29.14 14.69 -18.87
C SER A 620 29.48 16.09 -19.38
N ALA A 621 30.76 16.34 -19.64
CA ALA A 621 31.23 17.58 -20.25
C ALA A 621 31.21 17.43 -21.77
N GLY A 622 30.31 18.18 -22.44
CA GLY A 622 30.10 18.11 -23.89
C GLY A 622 28.65 17.84 -24.32
N GLY A 623 27.70 17.75 -23.39
CA GLY A 623 26.31 17.41 -23.67
C GLY A 623 26.06 15.90 -23.80
N THR A 624 24.81 15.52 -24.09
CA THR A 624 24.42 14.15 -24.42
C THR A 624 24.55 13.92 -25.91
N THR A 625 25.14 12.80 -26.34
CA THR A 625 25.01 12.38 -27.74
C THR A 625 23.69 11.64 -27.91
N GLU A 626 22.80 12.17 -28.76
CA GLU A 626 21.61 11.45 -29.22
C GLU A 626 21.99 10.49 -30.34
N GLN A 627 21.62 9.23 -30.19
CA GLN A 627 21.65 8.25 -31.26
C GLN A 627 20.22 7.89 -31.62
N THR A 628 19.88 7.97 -32.90
CA THR A 628 18.62 7.41 -33.40
C THR A 628 18.70 5.90 -33.25
N LEU A 629 17.79 5.35 -32.44
CA LEU A 629 17.61 3.92 -32.29
C LEU A 629 16.77 3.37 -33.44
N ASP A 630 15.67 4.06 -33.78
CA ASP A 630 14.80 3.71 -34.90
C ASP A 630 13.97 4.92 -35.35
N ASP A 631 13.91 5.14 -36.65
CA ASP A 631 13.07 6.16 -37.32
C ASP A 631 11.98 5.52 -38.20
N PHE A 632 11.83 4.19 -38.13
CA PHE A 632 10.89 3.37 -38.88
C PHE A 632 11.01 3.41 -40.42
N GLU A 633 12.05 4.04 -40.97
CA GLU A 633 12.24 4.12 -42.43
C GLU A 633 12.74 2.81 -43.03
N LYS A 634 13.59 2.10 -42.28
CA LYS A 634 14.31 0.88 -42.70
C LYS A 634 14.17 -0.26 -41.69
N VAL A 635 12.95 -0.54 -41.26
CA VAL A 635 12.66 -1.63 -40.32
C VAL A 635 12.97 -3.00 -40.95
N SER A 636 13.91 -3.74 -40.35
CA SER A 636 14.33 -5.08 -40.77
C SER A 636 13.94 -6.18 -39.79
N TYR A 637 13.17 -5.85 -38.75
CA TYR A 637 12.72 -6.76 -37.70
C TYR A 637 11.19 -6.81 -37.62
N GLY A 638 10.64 -7.88 -37.03
CA GLY A 638 9.20 -8.03 -36.85
C GLY A 638 8.65 -7.11 -35.76
N ILE A 639 7.55 -6.41 -36.06
CA ILE A 639 6.76 -5.65 -35.09
C ILE A 639 5.39 -6.32 -34.98
N THR A 640 4.99 -6.71 -33.77
CA THR A 640 3.75 -7.45 -33.54
C THR A 640 2.93 -6.82 -32.43
N GLY A 641 1.61 -6.83 -32.58
CA GLY A 641 0.69 -6.46 -31.52
C GLY A 641 0.60 -7.58 -30.48
N SER A 642 0.67 -7.22 -29.21
CA SER A 642 0.32 -8.12 -28.11
C SER A 642 -0.57 -7.38 -27.13
N ALA A 643 -1.34 -8.10 -26.33
CA ALA A 643 -2.31 -7.49 -25.44
C ALA A 643 -2.56 -8.37 -24.23
N THR A 644 -2.85 -7.73 -23.11
CA THR A 644 -3.29 -8.40 -21.88
C THR A 644 -4.29 -7.52 -21.15
N PRO A 645 -5.31 -8.09 -20.50
CA PRO A 645 -5.69 -9.49 -20.49
C PRO A 645 -6.47 -9.92 -21.76
N SER A 646 -7.10 -11.10 -21.71
CA SER A 646 -7.91 -11.61 -22.82
C SER A 646 -9.00 -10.61 -23.21
N GLY A 647 -9.25 -10.47 -24.51
CA GLY A 647 -10.21 -9.52 -25.07
C GLY A 647 -9.65 -8.13 -25.37
N VAL A 648 -8.48 -7.76 -24.82
CA VAL A 648 -7.77 -6.56 -25.27
C VAL A 648 -7.17 -6.81 -26.65
N LYS A 649 -7.27 -5.83 -27.54
CA LYS A 649 -6.67 -5.89 -28.88
C LYS A 649 -5.57 -4.85 -29.02
N SER A 650 -4.57 -5.23 -29.79
CA SER A 650 -3.45 -4.39 -30.18
C SER A 650 -3.19 -4.60 -31.66
N SER A 651 -3.08 -3.51 -32.42
CA SER A 651 -2.68 -3.55 -33.84
C SER A 651 -1.50 -2.62 -34.07
N VAL A 652 -0.59 -3.04 -34.93
CA VAL A 652 0.62 -2.30 -35.28
C VAL A 652 0.82 -2.36 -36.79
N GLN A 653 1.13 -1.21 -37.39
CA GLN A 653 1.39 -1.15 -38.82
C GLN A 653 2.38 -0.02 -39.12
N LEU A 654 3.34 -0.28 -40.02
CA LEU A 654 4.14 0.78 -40.62
C LEU A 654 3.32 1.45 -41.73
N VAL A 655 3.12 2.75 -41.62
CA VAL A 655 2.33 3.53 -42.58
C VAL A 655 3.13 4.74 -43.06
N ALA A 656 3.01 5.07 -44.35
CA ALA A 656 3.56 6.29 -44.94
C ALA A 656 2.44 7.34 -45.08
N GLY A 657 2.81 8.62 -45.18
CA GLY A 657 1.83 9.69 -45.41
C GLY A 657 0.99 10.06 -44.18
N TYR A 658 1.48 9.79 -42.97
CA TYR A 658 0.78 10.15 -41.74
C TYR A 658 0.76 11.67 -41.56
N SER A 659 -0.32 12.22 -40.99
CA SER A 659 -0.47 13.67 -40.83
C SER A 659 0.66 14.26 -39.97
N GLY A 660 1.34 15.29 -40.49
CA GLY A 660 2.53 15.92 -39.91
C GLY A 660 3.84 15.17 -40.15
N ARG A 661 3.81 14.06 -40.91
CA ARG A 661 4.94 13.20 -41.32
C ARG A 661 4.70 12.63 -42.72
N GLU A 662 4.29 13.47 -43.66
CA GLU A 662 3.77 13.06 -44.97
C GLU A 662 4.82 12.35 -45.84
N THR A 663 6.10 12.64 -45.61
CA THR A 663 7.23 12.11 -46.38
C THR A 663 7.98 10.95 -45.70
N SER A 664 7.55 10.55 -44.51
CA SER A 664 8.23 9.52 -43.69
C SER A 664 7.26 8.38 -43.34
N LYS A 665 7.81 7.23 -42.92
CA LYS A 665 7.04 6.14 -42.34
C LYS A 665 6.94 6.35 -40.84
N VAL A 666 5.82 5.93 -40.26
CA VAL A 666 5.63 5.92 -38.81
C VAL A 666 5.07 4.57 -38.39
N LEU A 667 5.30 4.20 -37.13
CA LEU A 667 4.64 3.05 -36.53
C LEU A 667 3.27 3.49 -36.00
N LYS A 668 2.22 3.21 -36.76
CA LYS A 668 0.83 3.35 -36.32
C LYS A 668 0.50 2.23 -35.33
N PHE A 669 -0.07 2.60 -34.19
CA PHE A 669 -0.37 1.72 -33.08
C PHE A 669 -1.81 1.96 -32.60
N SER A 670 -2.65 0.93 -32.64
CA SER A 670 -4.04 0.99 -32.18
C SER A 670 -4.25 0.08 -30.98
N TYR A 671 -5.02 0.55 -30.01
CA TYR A 671 -5.41 -0.20 -28.82
C TYR A 671 -6.93 -0.24 -28.67
N ASP A 672 -7.45 -1.36 -28.17
CA ASP A 672 -8.87 -1.52 -27.83
C ASP A 672 -9.00 -2.39 -26.56
N PHE A 673 -9.46 -1.75 -25.49
CA PHE A 673 -9.69 -2.33 -24.17
C PHE A 673 -11.13 -2.78 -23.95
N GLN A 674 -12.05 -2.49 -24.88
CA GLN A 674 -13.49 -2.74 -24.76
C GLN A 674 -13.81 -4.24 -24.83
N GLY A 675 -13.04 -4.99 -25.62
CA GLY A 675 -13.24 -6.44 -25.77
C GLY A 675 -12.93 -7.25 -24.51
N SER A 676 -12.30 -6.66 -23.50
CA SER A 676 -12.03 -7.31 -22.23
C SER A 676 -13.02 -6.88 -21.15
N THR A 677 -13.74 -7.84 -20.58
CA THR A 677 -14.64 -7.64 -19.44
C THR A 677 -13.91 -7.65 -18.09
N GLU A 678 -12.60 -7.89 -18.09
CA GLU A 678 -11.81 -7.96 -16.86
C GLU A 678 -11.56 -6.56 -16.29
N ASN A 679 -12.04 -6.31 -15.07
CA ASN A 679 -11.82 -5.05 -14.34
C ASN A 679 -10.45 -5.03 -13.64
N LYS A 680 -9.38 -5.06 -14.44
CA LYS A 680 -7.99 -4.96 -13.99
C LYS A 680 -7.19 -4.12 -14.97
N THR A 681 -5.93 -3.84 -14.68
CA THR A 681 -5.06 -3.09 -15.61
C THR A 681 -4.99 -3.81 -16.96
N LYS A 682 -5.28 -3.08 -18.04
CA LYS A 682 -5.28 -3.57 -19.41
C LYS A 682 -4.17 -2.86 -20.19
N ALA A 683 -3.43 -3.60 -21.01
CA ALA A 683 -2.32 -3.07 -21.78
C ALA A 683 -2.31 -3.65 -23.20
N ALA A 684 -2.10 -2.77 -24.17
CA ALA A 684 -1.87 -3.11 -25.56
C ALA A 684 -0.43 -2.71 -25.91
N TYR A 685 0.32 -3.61 -26.52
CA TYR A 685 1.76 -3.52 -26.73
C TYR A 685 2.09 -3.54 -28.22
N ALA A 686 2.88 -2.57 -28.67
CA ALA A 686 3.73 -2.73 -29.84
C ALA A 686 5.02 -3.45 -29.39
N VAL A 687 5.09 -4.75 -29.68
CA VAL A 687 6.27 -5.59 -29.40
C VAL A 687 7.27 -5.40 -30.53
N LEU A 688 8.42 -4.81 -30.21
CA LEU A 688 9.47 -4.49 -31.17
C LEU A 688 10.48 -5.63 -31.23
N ASN A 689 10.88 -6.03 -32.44
CA ASN A 689 11.82 -7.12 -32.70
C ASN A 689 11.48 -8.38 -31.89
N SER A 690 10.25 -8.88 -32.09
CA SER A 690 9.68 -9.98 -31.29
C SER A 690 10.52 -11.27 -31.32
N SER A 691 11.21 -11.55 -32.43
CA SER A 691 12.15 -12.67 -32.57
C SER A 691 13.49 -12.45 -31.82
N GLY A 692 13.93 -11.20 -31.65
CA GLY A 692 15.16 -10.84 -30.93
C GLY A 692 14.96 -10.45 -29.46
N GLY A 693 13.71 -10.41 -28.98
CA GLY A 693 13.35 -9.99 -27.63
C GLY A 693 13.48 -8.49 -27.36
N GLY A 694 13.43 -7.65 -28.39
CA GLY A 694 13.59 -6.19 -28.31
C GLY A 694 14.70 -5.63 -29.20
N ILE A 695 14.66 -4.31 -29.47
CA ILE A 695 15.70 -3.59 -30.21
C ILE A 695 16.90 -3.39 -29.26
N PRO A 696 18.12 -3.86 -29.60
CA PRO A 696 19.29 -3.69 -28.74
C PRO A 696 19.68 -2.22 -28.55
N ILE A 697 19.94 -1.85 -27.29
CA ILE A 697 20.51 -0.56 -26.91
C ILE A 697 21.85 -0.84 -26.23
N SER A 698 22.93 -0.57 -26.95
CA SER A 698 24.31 -0.81 -26.51
C SER A 698 24.76 0.23 -25.48
N GLY A 699 25.64 -0.13 -24.54
CA GLY A 699 26.16 0.81 -23.54
C GLY A 699 25.14 1.21 -22.47
N SER A 700 25.43 2.30 -21.75
CA SER A 700 24.65 2.81 -20.61
C SER A 700 24.01 4.17 -20.93
N PRO A 701 22.86 4.23 -21.62
CA PRO A 701 22.17 5.48 -21.85
C PRO A 701 21.60 6.08 -20.56
N ASN A 702 21.53 7.42 -20.53
CA ASN A 702 20.95 8.18 -19.42
C ASN A 702 19.55 8.73 -19.73
N GLY A 703 19.07 8.56 -20.95
CA GLY A 703 17.76 9.03 -21.36
C GLY A 703 17.27 8.40 -22.66
N PHE A 704 15.99 8.57 -22.90
CA PHE A 704 15.28 8.07 -24.07
C PHE A 704 14.24 9.12 -24.49
N SER A 705 14.04 9.31 -25.79
CA SER A 705 12.96 10.13 -26.33
C SER A 705 12.25 9.46 -27.49
N LEU A 706 10.98 9.81 -27.67
CA LEU A 706 10.10 9.29 -28.71
C LEU A 706 9.18 10.41 -29.19
N ASP A 707 9.00 10.54 -30.50
CA ASP A 707 7.93 11.39 -31.05
C ASP A 707 6.62 10.60 -31.08
N VAL A 708 5.56 11.19 -30.53
CA VAL A 708 4.25 10.55 -30.37
C VAL A 708 3.16 11.45 -30.93
N TYR A 709 2.41 10.94 -31.89
CA TYR A 709 1.12 11.52 -32.25
C TYR A 709 0.06 11.05 -31.24
N GLY A 710 -0.43 12.00 -30.42
CA GLY A 710 -1.38 11.71 -29.34
C GLY A 710 -2.84 11.69 -29.81
N ASP A 711 -3.67 10.94 -29.09
CA ASP A 711 -5.13 10.81 -29.30
C ASP A 711 -5.97 11.53 -28.24
N ALA A 712 -5.33 12.19 -27.28
CA ALA A 712 -5.95 12.74 -26.07
C ALA A 712 -6.78 11.72 -25.25
N GLY A 713 -6.51 10.42 -25.38
CA GLY A 713 -7.28 9.34 -24.74
C GLY A 713 -7.03 9.17 -23.23
N ARG A 714 -6.12 9.96 -22.64
CA ARG A 714 -5.79 10.00 -21.19
C ARG A 714 -5.23 8.71 -20.60
N ASN A 715 -4.99 7.68 -21.43
CA ASN A 715 -4.27 6.48 -21.05
C ASN A 715 -2.78 6.77 -20.81
N TRP A 716 -2.10 5.90 -20.08
CA TRP A 716 -0.68 6.05 -19.82
C TRP A 716 0.11 5.51 -21.01
N LEU A 717 1.18 6.22 -21.39
CA LEU A 717 2.15 5.76 -22.38
C LEU A 717 3.42 5.31 -21.68
N ARG A 718 3.88 4.10 -22.00
CA ARG A 718 5.03 3.48 -21.36
C ARG A 718 5.91 2.71 -22.35
N ALA A 719 7.11 2.37 -21.89
CA ALA A 719 8.04 1.47 -22.54
C ALA A 719 8.48 0.35 -21.59
N THR A 720 8.86 -0.81 -22.15
CA THR A 720 9.50 -1.90 -21.41
C THR A 720 10.93 -2.06 -21.91
N LEU A 721 11.89 -1.91 -20.98
CA LEU A 721 13.30 -2.25 -21.21
C LEU A 721 13.60 -3.61 -20.59
N VAL A 722 14.31 -4.48 -21.32
CA VAL A 722 14.83 -5.74 -20.79
C VAL A 722 16.32 -5.55 -20.54
N ASP A 723 16.77 -5.76 -19.32
CA ASP A 723 18.16 -5.60 -18.95
C ASP A 723 19.02 -6.83 -19.28
N ALA A 724 20.34 -6.72 -19.13
CA ALA A 724 21.29 -7.79 -19.42
C ALA A 724 21.09 -9.04 -18.53
N GLY A 725 20.41 -8.89 -17.38
CA GLY A 725 20.00 -9.99 -16.50
C GLY A 725 18.65 -10.61 -16.87
N GLY A 726 17.98 -10.11 -17.93
CA GLY A 726 16.67 -10.54 -18.37
C GLY A 726 15.51 -9.92 -17.57
N LYS A 727 15.78 -8.97 -16.67
CA LYS A 727 14.75 -8.30 -15.87
C LYS A 727 14.09 -7.19 -16.68
N GLU A 728 12.76 -7.12 -16.61
CA GLU A 728 11.98 -6.05 -17.23
C GLU A 728 11.92 -4.81 -16.32
N HIS A 729 12.12 -3.64 -16.93
CA HIS A 729 11.99 -2.33 -16.32
C HIS A 729 10.95 -1.53 -17.08
N LEU A 730 9.94 -1.03 -16.35
CA LEU A 730 8.89 -0.20 -16.92
C LEU A 730 9.33 1.26 -16.86
N VAL A 731 9.28 1.93 -18.00
CA VAL A 731 9.61 3.35 -18.14
C VAL A 731 8.34 4.10 -18.49
N THR A 732 7.90 5.01 -17.63
CA THR A 732 6.77 5.88 -17.95
C THR A 732 7.23 7.01 -18.87
N LEU A 733 6.57 7.14 -20.02
CA LEU A 733 6.81 8.22 -20.98
C LEU A 733 5.81 9.37 -20.80
N ALA A 734 4.56 9.03 -20.43
CA ALA A 734 3.55 9.99 -19.99
C ALA A 734 2.51 9.30 -19.09
N ASP A 735 2.18 9.93 -17.95
CA ASP A 735 1.12 9.47 -17.04
C ASP A 735 -0.30 9.75 -17.57
N ALA A 736 -0.42 10.55 -18.63
CA ALA A 736 -1.64 10.72 -19.39
C ALA A 736 -1.31 11.26 -20.78
N ILE A 737 -1.82 10.61 -21.83
CA ILE A 737 -1.80 11.17 -23.18
C ILE A 737 -2.92 12.21 -23.26
N SER A 738 -2.58 13.46 -22.93
CA SER A 738 -3.54 14.58 -22.84
C SER A 738 -3.44 15.56 -24.01
N TRP A 739 -2.81 15.15 -25.12
CA TRP A 739 -2.59 15.98 -26.29
C TRP A 739 -3.03 15.27 -27.55
N THR A 740 -3.34 16.07 -28.57
CA THR A 740 -3.48 15.62 -29.96
C THR A 740 -2.28 16.10 -30.77
N GLY A 741 -1.94 15.39 -31.84
CA GLY A 741 -0.80 15.75 -32.70
C GLY A 741 0.55 15.31 -32.15
N TRP A 742 1.63 15.66 -32.87
CA TRP A 742 3.00 15.26 -32.56
C TRP A 742 3.57 15.97 -31.34
N LYS A 743 4.14 15.19 -30.41
CA LYS A 743 4.91 15.68 -29.27
C LYS A 743 6.09 14.74 -28.99
N THR A 744 7.27 15.30 -28.77
CA THR A 744 8.41 14.52 -28.26
C THR A 744 8.26 14.30 -26.76
N VAL A 745 8.11 13.04 -26.35
CA VAL A 745 8.15 12.63 -24.94
C VAL A 745 9.57 12.16 -24.58
N LYS A 746 9.99 12.42 -23.34
CA LYS A 746 11.33 12.09 -22.84
C LYS A 746 11.22 11.35 -21.52
N ALA A 747 12.09 10.37 -21.30
CA ALA A 747 12.24 9.69 -20.03
C ALA A 747 13.72 9.59 -19.64
N ALA A 748 14.02 9.86 -18.38
CA ALA A 748 15.35 9.64 -17.82
C ALA A 748 15.55 8.14 -17.52
N LEU A 749 16.73 7.62 -17.80
CA LEU A 749 17.12 6.26 -17.46
C LEU A 749 18.18 6.30 -16.34
N PRO A 750 17.93 5.67 -15.19
CA PRO A 750 18.87 5.72 -14.08
C PRO A 750 20.11 4.87 -14.37
N SER A 751 21.29 5.38 -14.01
CA SER A 751 22.55 4.62 -14.07
C SER A 751 22.64 3.48 -13.04
N SER A 752 21.68 3.39 -12.10
CA SER A 752 21.63 2.36 -11.06
C SER A 752 20.30 1.60 -11.10
N GLY A 753 20.34 0.29 -10.86
CA GLY A 753 19.14 -0.57 -10.81
C GLY A 753 18.77 -1.24 -12.14
N ILE A 754 19.41 -0.87 -13.25
CA ILE A 754 19.28 -1.50 -14.57
C ILE A 754 20.65 -2.08 -14.96
N ALA A 755 20.69 -3.35 -15.37
CA ALA A 755 21.91 -3.97 -15.90
C ALA A 755 22.04 -3.70 -17.40
N TYR A 756 22.97 -2.84 -17.81
CA TYR A 756 23.20 -2.56 -19.24
C TYR A 756 24.14 -3.60 -19.90
N PRO A 757 24.08 -3.81 -21.24
CA PRO A 757 23.17 -3.19 -22.21
C PRO A 757 21.72 -3.66 -22.04
N VAL A 758 20.77 -2.87 -22.55
CA VAL A 758 19.33 -3.20 -22.48
C VAL A 758 18.73 -3.43 -23.87
N LYS A 759 17.53 -3.96 -23.93
CA LYS A 759 16.71 -4.03 -25.15
C LYS A 759 15.40 -3.28 -24.95
N LEU A 760 15.00 -2.44 -25.91
CA LEU A 760 13.65 -1.89 -25.94
C LEU A 760 12.68 -2.95 -26.48
N LYS A 761 11.88 -3.54 -25.59
CA LYS A 761 10.96 -4.64 -25.93
C LYS A 761 9.59 -4.13 -26.38
N ASN A 762 9.00 -3.21 -25.63
CA ASN A 762 7.65 -2.72 -25.90
C ASN A 762 7.58 -1.19 -25.89
N LEU A 763 6.76 -0.63 -26.77
CA LEU A 763 6.04 0.62 -26.57
C LEU A 763 4.57 0.26 -26.34
N TYR A 764 3.93 0.78 -25.29
CA TYR A 764 2.60 0.30 -24.93
C TYR A 764 1.74 1.37 -24.26
N VAL A 765 0.44 1.23 -24.49
CA VAL A 765 -0.59 1.99 -23.81
C VAL A 765 -1.20 1.11 -22.73
N VAL A 766 -1.33 1.66 -21.54
CA VAL A 766 -1.94 0.97 -20.40
C VAL A 766 -3.06 1.82 -19.82
N THR A 767 -4.20 1.18 -19.61
CA THR A 767 -5.29 1.74 -18.83
C THR A 767 -5.34 1.01 -17.49
N LEU A 768 -5.06 1.76 -16.42
CA LEU A 768 -5.05 1.22 -15.06
C LEU A 768 -6.47 0.83 -14.64
N ALA A 769 -6.62 -0.24 -13.87
CA ALA A 769 -7.92 -0.68 -13.34
C ALA A 769 -8.73 0.46 -12.70
N GLU A 770 -8.03 1.40 -12.09
CA GLU A 770 -8.61 2.57 -11.44
C GLU A 770 -8.72 3.77 -12.38
N GLY A 771 -9.89 4.42 -12.40
CA GLY A 771 -10.23 5.52 -13.31
C GLY A 771 -10.30 5.07 -14.77
N GLN A 772 -10.54 3.77 -15.02
CA GLN A 772 -10.59 3.16 -16.35
C GLN A 772 -11.78 3.68 -17.17
N ASP A 773 -12.86 4.05 -16.47
CA ASP A 773 -14.07 4.71 -16.96
C ASP A 773 -13.87 6.19 -17.35
N GLU A 774 -12.77 6.82 -16.92
CA GLU A 774 -12.43 8.22 -17.22
C GLU A 774 -11.49 8.37 -18.43
N ARG A 775 -11.18 7.26 -19.13
CA ARG A 775 -10.20 7.20 -20.22
C ARG A 775 -10.85 6.59 -21.45
N GLU A 776 -10.35 6.97 -22.62
CA GLU A 776 -10.86 6.41 -23.86
C GLU A 776 -10.52 4.91 -23.92
N PRO A 777 -11.49 4.02 -24.10
CA PRO A 777 -11.26 2.59 -24.04
C PRO A 777 -10.63 2.05 -25.32
N SER A 778 -10.53 2.85 -26.37
CA SER A 778 -9.83 2.51 -27.62
C SER A 778 -9.30 3.77 -28.29
N GLY A 779 -8.19 3.67 -29.00
CA GLY A 779 -7.58 4.81 -29.67
C GLY A 779 -6.45 4.42 -30.62
N GLU A 780 -5.84 5.42 -31.23
CA GLU A 780 -4.75 5.28 -32.18
C GLU A 780 -3.66 6.31 -31.91
N LEU A 781 -2.42 5.82 -31.83
CA LEU A 781 -1.22 6.63 -31.76
C LEU A 781 -0.35 6.37 -33.00
N ALA A 782 0.61 7.27 -33.23
CA ALA A 782 1.74 7.00 -34.11
C ALA A 782 3.05 7.31 -33.39
N PHE A 783 4.05 6.46 -33.61
CA PHE A 783 5.38 6.57 -33.02
C PHE A 783 6.41 6.81 -34.13
N ASP A 784 7.34 7.73 -33.88
CA ASP A 784 8.45 8.05 -34.78
C ASP A 784 9.70 8.52 -33.98
N ASN A 785 10.87 8.50 -34.62
CA ASN A 785 12.15 9.01 -34.12
C ASN A 785 12.47 8.59 -32.67
N ILE A 786 12.60 7.28 -32.47
CA ILE A 786 13.13 6.74 -31.22
C ILE A 786 14.60 7.14 -31.11
N LYS A 787 14.94 7.90 -30.08
CA LYS A 787 16.32 8.31 -29.81
C LYS A 787 16.74 7.93 -28.40
N VAL A 788 18.00 7.59 -28.27
CA VAL A 788 18.64 7.22 -27.01
C VAL A 788 19.73 8.24 -26.72
N GLN A 789 19.74 8.73 -25.48
CA GLN A 789 20.70 9.70 -25.00
C GLN A 789 21.78 8.99 -24.20
N TYR A 790 23.03 9.23 -24.58
CA TYR A 790 24.19 8.72 -23.86
C TYR A 790 24.90 9.85 -23.12
N PRO A 791 25.40 9.58 -21.90
CA PRO A 791 26.40 10.44 -21.32
C PRO A 791 27.62 10.44 -22.26
N ALA A 792 28.15 11.62 -22.59
CA ALA A 792 29.48 11.69 -23.20
C ALA A 792 30.49 11.19 -22.16
N ALA A 793 30.84 9.91 -22.21
CA ALA A 793 31.81 9.28 -21.30
C ALA A 793 33.15 9.09 -22.02
N ALA A 794 34.25 9.29 -21.29
CA ALA A 794 35.56 8.79 -21.74
C ALA A 794 35.48 7.26 -21.81
N ALA A 795 35.78 6.67 -22.97
CA ALA A 795 35.90 5.22 -23.08
C ALA A 795 36.93 4.71 -22.06
N PRO A 796 36.59 3.69 -21.24
CA PRO A 796 37.57 3.08 -20.35
C PRO A 796 38.75 2.54 -21.17
N SER A 797 39.98 2.75 -20.72
CA SER A 797 41.15 2.24 -21.42
C SER A 797 41.14 0.71 -21.46
N THR A 798 41.48 0.13 -22.61
CA THR A 798 41.63 -1.32 -22.84
C THR A 798 42.96 -1.86 -22.32
N SER A 799 43.44 -1.33 -21.19
CA SER A 799 44.74 -1.68 -20.63
C SER A 799 44.78 -3.14 -20.18
N LYS A 800 45.85 -3.86 -20.53
CA LYS A 800 46.15 -5.20 -20.02
C LYS A 800 47.30 -5.13 -19.02
N VAL A 801 47.05 -5.52 -17.78
CA VAL A 801 48.04 -5.53 -16.71
C VAL A 801 48.39 -6.97 -16.34
N VAL A 802 49.67 -7.32 -16.38
CA VAL A 802 50.18 -8.65 -15.97
C VAL A 802 51.09 -8.49 -14.76
N LEU A 803 50.74 -9.15 -13.66
CA LEU A 803 51.49 -9.14 -12.41
C LEU A 803 51.90 -10.57 -12.04
N LYS A 804 52.98 -10.71 -11.26
CA LYS A 804 53.42 -12.01 -10.72
C LYS A 804 53.44 -11.99 -9.20
N LEU A 805 52.95 -13.06 -8.58
CA LEU A 805 52.93 -13.18 -7.12
C LEU A 805 54.34 -13.07 -6.52
N GLY A 806 54.49 -12.25 -5.48
CA GLY A 806 55.78 -12.02 -4.82
C GLY A 806 56.77 -11.17 -5.61
N SER A 807 56.42 -10.68 -6.81
CA SER A 807 57.27 -9.82 -7.64
C SER A 807 56.81 -8.36 -7.59
N LYS A 808 57.76 -7.42 -7.53
CA LYS A 808 57.50 -5.98 -7.73
C LYS A 808 57.54 -5.56 -9.20
N SER A 809 57.75 -6.49 -10.12
CA SER A 809 57.73 -6.25 -11.56
C SER A 809 56.39 -6.66 -12.16
N ALA A 810 55.83 -5.81 -13.01
CA ALA A 810 54.60 -6.01 -13.75
C ALA A 810 54.79 -5.58 -15.22
N THR A 811 53.84 -5.91 -16.08
CA THR A 811 53.73 -5.28 -17.40
C THR A 811 52.37 -4.63 -17.59
N VAL A 812 52.36 -3.46 -18.24
CA VAL A 812 51.16 -2.73 -18.65
C VAL A 812 51.23 -2.62 -20.17
N ASN A 813 50.28 -3.24 -20.88
CA ASN A 813 50.28 -3.32 -22.33
C ASN A 813 51.60 -3.86 -22.95
N GLY A 814 52.31 -4.72 -22.20
CA GLY A 814 53.60 -5.28 -22.61
C GLY A 814 54.82 -4.50 -22.15
N GLU A 815 54.67 -3.25 -21.70
CA GLU A 815 55.76 -2.43 -21.17
C GLU A 815 56.03 -2.72 -19.69
N LYS A 816 57.29 -2.69 -19.26
CA LYS A 816 57.65 -2.97 -17.85
C LYS A 816 57.18 -1.85 -16.92
N ALA A 817 56.52 -2.24 -15.84
CA ALA A 817 56.08 -1.36 -14.76
C ALA A 817 56.56 -1.89 -13.40
N LYS A 818 56.72 -0.99 -12.43
CA LYS A 818 57.17 -1.32 -11.07
C LYS A 818 56.05 -1.11 -10.06
N LEU A 819 55.94 -2.02 -9.12
CA LEU A 819 55.02 -1.96 -7.97
C LEU A 819 55.77 -1.51 -6.73
N ASP A 820 55.13 -0.69 -5.91
CA ASP A 820 55.63 -0.34 -4.58
C ASP A 820 55.70 -1.57 -3.66
N VAL A 821 54.68 -2.42 -3.73
CA VAL A 821 54.50 -3.64 -2.93
C VAL A 821 54.10 -4.79 -3.85
N ALA A 822 54.69 -5.97 -3.63
CA ALA A 822 54.40 -7.14 -4.44
C ALA A 822 52.99 -7.69 -4.15
N PRO A 823 52.31 -8.29 -5.14
CA PRO A 823 51.10 -9.07 -4.90
C PRO A 823 51.35 -10.18 -3.88
N VAL A 824 50.39 -10.43 -2.99
CA VAL A 824 50.47 -11.48 -1.96
C VAL A 824 49.20 -12.32 -1.93
N VAL A 825 49.32 -13.58 -1.51
CA VAL A 825 48.16 -14.43 -1.20
C VAL A 825 48.06 -14.53 0.32
N LEU A 826 46.88 -14.25 0.85
CA LEU A 826 46.56 -14.41 2.26
C LEU A 826 45.25 -15.17 2.38
N LYS A 827 45.28 -16.30 3.10
CA LYS A 827 44.11 -17.19 3.28
C LYS A 827 43.41 -17.54 1.95
N GLY A 828 44.19 -17.83 0.91
CA GLY A 828 43.68 -18.19 -0.42
C GLY A 828 43.21 -17.01 -1.28
N VAL A 829 43.27 -15.76 -0.80
CA VAL A 829 42.87 -14.56 -1.56
C VAL A 829 44.07 -13.77 -2.01
N THR A 830 44.10 -13.40 -3.29
CA THR A 830 45.14 -12.57 -3.90
C THR A 830 44.87 -11.10 -3.66
N TYR A 831 45.87 -10.40 -3.10
CA TYR A 831 45.84 -9.00 -2.76
C TYR A 831 46.79 -8.20 -3.66
N LEU A 832 46.30 -7.05 -4.15
CA LEU A 832 47.05 -6.15 -5.04
C LEU A 832 47.09 -4.72 -4.50
N PRO A 833 48.13 -3.94 -4.84
CA PRO A 833 48.16 -2.50 -4.55
C PRO A 833 47.05 -1.78 -5.32
N LEU A 834 46.07 -1.25 -4.60
CA LEU A 834 44.87 -0.62 -5.19
C LEU A 834 45.23 0.50 -6.17
N ARG A 835 46.13 1.41 -5.77
CA ARG A 835 46.52 2.56 -6.59
C ARG A 835 47.14 2.14 -7.92
N PHE A 836 48.06 1.18 -7.91
CA PHE A 836 48.66 0.69 -9.15
C PHE A 836 47.61 0.13 -10.11
N VAL A 837 46.70 -0.71 -9.62
CA VAL A 837 45.66 -1.32 -10.45
C VAL A 837 44.71 -0.25 -11.00
N ALA A 838 44.27 0.69 -10.16
CA ALA A 838 43.37 1.74 -10.60
C ALA A 838 44.03 2.67 -11.62
N ASP A 839 45.22 3.20 -11.34
CA ASP A 839 45.91 4.17 -12.21
C ASP A 839 46.21 3.56 -13.59
N THR A 840 46.69 2.31 -13.63
CA THR A 840 47.02 1.62 -14.89
C THR A 840 45.80 1.25 -15.74
N MET A 841 44.62 1.15 -15.11
CA MET A 841 43.35 0.77 -15.74
C MET A 841 42.43 1.98 -15.99
N GLY A 842 42.98 3.19 -15.98
CA GLY A 842 42.25 4.44 -16.26
C GLY A 842 41.31 4.88 -15.15
N GLY A 843 41.53 4.41 -13.92
CA GLY A 843 40.81 4.82 -12.73
C GLY A 843 41.61 5.81 -11.87
N GLN A 844 40.96 6.30 -10.82
CA GLN A 844 41.55 7.22 -9.83
C GLN A 844 41.28 6.69 -8.42
N VAL A 845 42.22 6.93 -7.50
CA VAL A 845 42.09 6.51 -6.09
C VAL A 845 42.28 7.68 -5.14
N ALA A 846 41.29 7.92 -4.29
CA ALA A 846 41.37 8.81 -3.15
C ALA A 846 41.48 8.01 -1.84
N TRP A 847 42.19 8.57 -0.86
CA TRP A 847 42.37 7.98 0.46
C TRP A 847 41.94 8.97 1.54
N ASP A 848 41.03 8.55 2.41
CA ASP A 848 40.63 9.26 3.61
C ASP A 848 41.25 8.56 4.83
N GLN A 849 42.21 9.23 5.46
CA GLN A 849 42.94 8.70 6.62
C GLN A 849 42.05 8.58 7.86
N ALA A 850 41.14 9.52 8.09
CA ALA A 850 40.30 9.55 9.29
C ALA A 850 39.25 8.44 9.23
N ALA A 851 38.62 8.28 8.06
CA ALA A 851 37.66 7.21 7.82
C ALA A 851 38.34 5.85 7.54
N LYS A 852 39.66 5.81 7.29
CA LYS A 852 40.39 4.65 6.76
C LYS A 852 39.72 4.10 5.50
N ARG A 853 39.24 5.00 4.64
CA ARG A 853 38.44 4.71 3.44
C ARG A 853 39.29 4.91 2.19
N ALA A 854 39.30 3.90 1.33
CA ALA A 854 39.78 4.01 -0.03
C ALA A 854 38.60 4.17 -0.98
N THR A 855 38.63 5.21 -1.82
CA THR A 855 37.62 5.47 -2.85
C THR A 855 38.27 5.25 -4.21
N ALA A 856 37.78 4.31 -5.00
CA ALA A 856 38.24 4.03 -6.35
C ALA A 856 37.17 4.44 -7.35
N ILE A 857 37.55 5.17 -8.40
CA ILE A 857 36.65 5.69 -9.43
C ILE A 857 37.13 5.22 -10.79
N ARG A 858 36.25 4.63 -11.59
CA ARG A 858 36.54 4.24 -12.98
C ARG A 858 35.27 4.27 -13.81
N GLY A 859 35.24 5.09 -14.86
CA GLY A 859 34.03 5.31 -15.66
C GLY A 859 32.86 5.71 -14.75
N GLU A 860 31.72 5.02 -14.84
CA GLU A 860 30.54 5.34 -14.03
C GLU A 860 30.55 4.72 -12.62
N ARG A 861 31.66 4.10 -12.21
CA ARG A 861 31.73 3.32 -10.98
C ARG A 861 32.55 4.04 -9.91
N LEU A 862 31.94 4.24 -8.75
CA LEU A 862 32.57 4.69 -7.51
C LEU A 862 32.46 3.59 -6.46
N LEU A 863 33.62 3.09 -6.03
CA LEU A 863 33.76 2.04 -5.04
C LEU A 863 34.43 2.60 -3.78
N ASP A 864 33.70 2.65 -2.68
CA ASP A 864 34.26 2.91 -1.36
C ASP A 864 34.48 1.62 -0.60
N MET A 865 35.67 1.50 -0.01
CA MET A 865 36.07 0.38 0.82
C MET A 865 36.76 0.88 2.08
N TRP A 866 36.60 0.18 3.19
CA TRP A 866 37.19 0.55 4.48
C TRP A 866 38.19 -0.52 4.94
N LEU A 867 39.35 -0.09 5.46
CA LEU A 867 40.33 -1.03 6.00
C LEU A 867 39.74 -1.89 7.11
N GLY A 868 39.94 -3.20 7.02
CA GLY A 868 39.45 -4.17 8.01
C GLY A 868 37.94 -4.39 8.01
N LYS A 869 37.17 -3.75 7.12
CA LYS A 869 35.73 -4.01 6.95
C LYS A 869 35.48 -4.75 5.64
N LYS A 870 34.56 -5.72 5.68
CA LYS A 870 34.07 -6.43 4.49
C LYS A 870 33.01 -5.64 3.73
N ALA A 871 32.27 -4.79 4.44
CA ALA A 871 31.28 -3.92 3.83
C ALA A 871 31.96 -2.90 2.89
N PHE A 872 31.37 -2.72 1.71
CA PHE A 872 31.76 -1.71 0.72
C PHE A 872 30.52 -1.03 0.15
N VAL A 873 30.70 0.15 -0.45
CA VAL A 873 29.62 0.87 -1.15
C VAL A 873 30.02 1.04 -2.60
N ILE A 874 29.19 0.55 -3.51
CA ILE A 874 29.36 0.69 -4.96
C ILE A 874 28.17 1.48 -5.51
N ASN A 875 28.43 2.65 -6.09
CA ASN A 875 27.41 3.56 -6.63
C ASN A 875 26.22 3.80 -5.66
N GLY A 876 26.55 3.99 -4.39
CA GLY A 876 25.58 4.24 -3.32
C GLY A 876 24.82 3.01 -2.80
N VAL A 877 25.14 1.80 -3.25
CA VAL A 877 24.56 0.56 -2.75
C VAL A 877 25.55 -0.17 -1.85
N ARG A 878 25.11 -0.52 -0.64
CA ARG A 878 25.91 -1.30 0.31
C ARG A 878 25.96 -2.76 -0.13
N ASN A 879 27.16 -3.32 -0.11
CA ASN A 879 27.42 -4.73 -0.37
C ASN A 879 28.49 -5.26 0.60
N GLU A 880 28.71 -6.57 0.60
CA GLU A 880 29.72 -7.22 1.42
C GLU A 880 30.67 -8.05 0.56
N ALA A 881 31.98 -7.94 0.83
CA ALA A 881 33.02 -8.71 0.17
C ALA A 881 33.44 -9.92 1.01
N ASP A 882 34.00 -10.96 0.37
CA ASP A 882 34.51 -12.13 1.08
C ASP A 882 35.61 -11.78 2.09
N GLN A 883 36.46 -10.82 1.74
CA GLN A 883 37.59 -10.35 2.53
C GLN A 883 37.70 -8.82 2.51
N SER A 884 38.21 -8.25 3.60
CA SER A 884 38.41 -6.81 3.75
C SER A 884 39.74 -6.33 3.15
N PRO A 885 39.84 -5.06 2.70
CA PRO A 885 41.12 -4.41 2.44
C PRO A 885 42.05 -4.44 3.66
N ILE A 886 43.35 -4.52 3.41
CA ILE A 886 44.41 -4.58 4.43
C ILE A 886 45.50 -3.54 4.17
N VAL A 887 46.34 -3.29 5.17
CA VAL A 887 47.58 -2.51 5.01
C VAL A 887 48.76 -3.45 5.11
N ARG A 888 49.69 -3.32 4.15
CA ARG A 888 50.99 -4.00 4.18
C ARG A 888 52.06 -3.06 3.61
N ASP A 889 53.19 -2.95 4.30
CA ASP A 889 54.33 -2.12 3.89
C ASP A 889 53.91 -0.67 3.54
N GLY A 890 52.99 -0.10 4.33
CA GLY A 890 52.49 1.27 4.12
C GLY A 890 51.62 1.45 2.87
N ARG A 891 51.10 0.37 2.28
CA ARG A 891 50.17 0.40 1.14
C ARG A 891 48.88 -0.36 1.45
N THR A 892 47.77 0.21 1.00
CA THR A 892 46.47 -0.47 1.00
C THR A 892 46.46 -1.53 -0.08
N LEU A 893 46.32 -2.78 0.34
CA LEU A 893 46.11 -3.91 -0.54
C LEU A 893 44.63 -4.32 -0.50
N VAL A 894 44.10 -4.64 -1.66
CA VAL A 894 42.69 -5.00 -1.86
C VAL A 894 42.58 -6.38 -2.47
N PRO A 895 41.54 -7.17 -2.13
CA PRO A 895 41.24 -8.39 -2.85
C PRO A 895 41.05 -8.09 -4.34
N VAL A 896 41.79 -8.79 -5.20
CA VAL A 896 41.78 -8.49 -6.65
C VAL A 896 40.40 -8.60 -7.27
N ARG A 897 39.63 -9.63 -6.92
CA ARG A 897 38.27 -9.84 -7.45
C ARG A 897 37.33 -8.72 -7.06
N LEU A 898 37.36 -8.29 -5.79
CA LEU A 898 36.53 -7.18 -5.31
C LEU A 898 36.73 -5.95 -6.18
N VAL A 899 37.97 -5.51 -6.40
CA VAL A 899 38.22 -4.26 -7.12
C VAL A 899 38.04 -4.42 -8.62
N SER A 900 38.48 -5.54 -9.18
CA SER A 900 38.35 -5.79 -10.61
C SER A 900 36.89 -5.96 -11.03
N GLU A 901 36.13 -6.84 -10.38
CA GLU A 901 34.73 -7.09 -10.74
C GLU A 901 33.86 -5.85 -10.52
N GLN A 902 34.01 -5.19 -9.37
CA GLN A 902 33.20 -4.00 -9.05
C GLN A 902 33.56 -2.79 -9.90
N LEU A 903 34.74 -2.73 -10.52
CA LEU A 903 35.11 -1.67 -11.48
C LEU A 903 34.96 -2.12 -12.95
N GLY A 904 34.42 -3.33 -13.20
CA GLY A 904 34.17 -3.90 -14.52
C GLY A 904 35.45 -4.27 -15.29
N MET A 905 36.36 -4.95 -14.61
CA MET A 905 37.59 -5.53 -15.14
C MET A 905 37.56 -7.05 -14.95
N ASN A 906 38.14 -7.79 -15.88
CA ASN A 906 38.29 -9.23 -15.81
C ASN A 906 39.62 -9.62 -15.16
N VAL A 907 39.62 -10.69 -14.36
CA VAL A 907 40.83 -11.21 -13.71
C VAL A 907 41.05 -12.65 -14.13
N LYS A 908 42.23 -12.96 -14.65
CA LYS A 908 42.70 -14.32 -14.88
C LYS A 908 43.84 -14.64 -13.91
N TRP A 909 43.74 -15.80 -13.26
CA TRP A 909 44.80 -16.36 -12.41
C TRP A 909 45.38 -17.61 -13.08
N GLU A 910 46.71 -17.67 -13.18
CA GLU A 910 47.45 -18.85 -13.65
C GLU A 910 48.27 -19.42 -12.49
N GLY A 911 47.88 -20.61 -12.01
CA GLY A 911 48.44 -21.22 -10.80
C GLY A 911 49.91 -21.65 -10.97
N THR A 912 50.26 -22.17 -12.15
CA THR A 912 51.61 -22.70 -12.43
C THR A 912 52.65 -21.58 -12.44
N THR A 913 52.34 -20.47 -13.10
CA THR A 913 53.26 -19.34 -13.25
C THR A 913 53.11 -18.29 -12.16
N LYS A 914 52.08 -18.44 -11.31
CA LYS A 914 51.65 -17.49 -10.28
C LYS A 914 51.37 -16.09 -10.86
N THR A 915 50.73 -16.06 -12.03
CA THR A 915 50.49 -14.85 -12.81
C THR A 915 49.05 -14.36 -12.64
N ILE A 916 48.88 -13.06 -12.41
CA ILE A 916 47.61 -12.34 -12.39
C ILE A 916 47.53 -11.52 -13.68
N THR A 917 46.47 -11.66 -14.47
CA THR A 917 46.17 -10.78 -15.61
C THR A 917 44.87 -10.04 -15.35
N ILE A 918 44.88 -8.70 -15.52
CA ILE A 918 43.72 -7.81 -15.41
C ILE A 918 43.50 -7.16 -16.78
N GLN A 919 42.26 -7.14 -17.27
CA GLN A 919 41.89 -6.56 -18.57
C GLN A 919 40.45 -6.06 -18.62
#